data_AF-A0AAV7JGP6-F1
#
_entry.id   AF-A0AAV7JGP6-F1
#
_cell.length_a   1.000
_cell.length_b   1.000
_cell.length_c   1.000
_cell.angle_alpha   90.00
_cell.angle_beta   90.00
_cell.angle_gamma   90.00
#
_symmetry.space_group_name_H-M   'P 1'
#
loop_
_entity.id
_entity.type
_entity.pdbx_description
1 polymer ?
#
loop_
_entity_poly.entity_id
_entity_poly.type
_entity_poly.pdbx_seq_one_letter_code
_entity_poly.pdbx_strand_id
1 'polypeptide(L)'
;MQSIMCIFLVILFLFAFHCNCLNASLKLKVVTVATDETDGLKRLRRSAEVYDLDLTVTGLGIEWQGGDVARFAGGGHKVNILKEKLEEWRDEPNTVIMFTDAYDVILTANAETILKKFLEFECKLVFAAEPFLWPDLGLERYYPQTRLGYKYLNSGGFIGYAQDVWNIVNDKPIGNDEDDQLFYSVIYVDKREQYDMRLDHRSHIFQNLNGAFGDVELEFRDNDTVLLNKLYQTYPAMVHGNGASKNNLNNLGNYLAQSWVKEFGCVHCDESIIESIDFSPENSPTIQLAIFVEGPTPFLTLFLDKISELSYPKKSIRLFLHNNYDYHSGTLNKWIKENHKLYKSYLIKSPHGKLDEAQAKNTSVHQCLEKSECEYLFTVNSDAMLTNKDIIQLLIQRNRSIIAPLIRMPGKYWSNFWGQVAPDGFYARSFDYFEIIQGDRKGIWNAAFISTAILYNREALEKGLNFESPDLSTDMAGPAFLREKGRFMYSDNQEEYGHLTDATNFDVTRRNPDMYMLYDNKLDWETVYLHENYSGNFEPDVNYSMPCPDVYNVPLVSPLYCQHLIEEMEFFGKWSGGGHNDARLAGGYENVPTVDIHMNQIGYEKHWLTIIKDYVLPVQEKIYVGYSSDGKAIMNFVVKYHPKGQKYLRPHHDSSTFTINVALNRHEIDFTGGGSNFLRYNCSVPQNPVGWLIMHPGRLTHYHEGLEIISGVRYIMNNWSSLESVGDQSTYVVEIQTYLHRTIPAVRDALSCSKKFFNHFCHKFASEFIPSLISNTQKCKPLSAIAVEQLMIDALTLKTTLLEMPSIGLQTKKAPASYQSIITKGFTRIDRILKVTMTPHENSELFIEEYLKLVEEREQSEFQKILEMKGLKRAEQNALMELYKVRISLHAPVRGDASPQTQESRLKKLEKMVKRPF
;
A
#
# COMPACT_ATOMS: atom_id res chain seq x y z
N MET A 1 -28.81 -27.80 87.14
CA MET A 1 -28.05 -26.62 86.64
C MET A 1 -26.61 -26.96 86.26
N GLN A 2 -25.86 -27.76 87.02
CA GLN A 2 -24.47 -28.12 86.68
C GLN A 2 -24.31 -28.92 85.36
N SER A 3 -25.23 -29.84 85.03
CA SER A 3 -25.13 -30.64 83.80
C SER A 3 -25.37 -29.84 82.50
N ILE A 4 -26.17 -28.78 82.55
CA ILE A 4 -26.43 -27.91 81.38
C ILE A 4 -25.23 -26.99 81.14
N MET A 5 -24.55 -26.55 82.21
CA MET A 5 -23.36 -25.71 82.12
C MET A 5 -22.16 -26.48 81.55
N CYS A 6 -22.00 -27.77 81.88
CA CYS A 6 -20.97 -28.62 81.26
C CYS A 6 -21.22 -28.88 79.76
N ILE A 7 -22.48 -29.09 79.35
CA ILE A 7 -22.81 -29.27 77.93
C ILE A 7 -22.57 -27.97 77.14
N PHE A 8 -22.91 -26.81 77.72
CA PHE A 8 -22.65 -25.52 77.10
C PHE A 8 -21.15 -25.22 76.98
N LEU A 9 -20.35 -25.56 78.00
CA LEU A 9 -18.90 -25.43 77.96
C LEU A 9 -18.24 -26.37 76.96
N VAL A 10 -18.71 -27.62 76.81
CA VAL A 10 -18.22 -28.55 75.79
C VAL A 10 -18.61 -28.09 74.38
N ILE A 11 -19.82 -27.55 74.18
CA ILE A 11 -20.23 -26.99 72.89
C ILE A 11 -19.42 -25.73 72.57
N LEU A 12 -19.16 -24.84 73.53
CA LEU A 12 -18.28 -23.67 73.34
C LEU A 12 -16.82 -24.06 73.12
N PHE A 13 -16.32 -25.11 73.78
CA PHE A 13 -14.97 -25.62 73.52
C PHE A 13 -14.88 -26.26 72.14
N LEU A 14 -15.90 -27.01 71.71
CA LEU A 14 -15.99 -27.59 70.37
C LEU A 14 -16.19 -26.52 69.30
N PHE A 15 -16.96 -25.45 69.55
CA PHE A 15 -17.11 -24.31 68.64
C PHE A 15 -15.84 -23.46 68.58
N ALA A 16 -15.11 -23.29 69.70
CA ALA A 16 -13.84 -22.60 69.72
C ALA A 16 -12.72 -23.43 69.06
N PHE A 17 -12.74 -24.76 69.18
CA PHE A 17 -11.85 -25.65 68.44
C PHE A 17 -12.20 -25.71 66.94
N HIS A 18 -13.50 -25.71 66.58
CA HIS A 18 -13.93 -25.62 65.18
C HIS A 18 -13.61 -24.24 64.57
N CYS A 19 -13.80 -23.14 65.30
CA CYS A 19 -13.44 -21.80 64.83
C CYS A 19 -11.92 -21.59 64.74
N ASN A 20 -11.10 -22.19 65.62
CA ASN A 20 -9.64 -22.10 65.53
C ASN A 20 -9.03 -23.07 64.51
N CYS A 21 -9.72 -24.12 64.09
CA CYS A 21 -9.26 -25.01 63.02
C CYS A 21 -9.64 -24.55 61.59
N LEU A 22 -10.51 -23.54 61.43
CA LEU A 22 -11.07 -23.16 60.13
C LEU A 22 -10.54 -21.84 59.54
N ASN A 23 -9.48 -21.23 60.10
CA ASN A 23 -8.97 -19.94 59.60
C ASN A 23 -7.44 -19.83 59.59
N ALA A 24 -6.74 -20.90 59.21
CA ALA A 24 -5.43 -20.71 58.59
C ALA A 24 -5.66 -20.52 57.08
N SER A 25 -5.64 -19.27 56.59
CA SER A 25 -5.71 -19.03 55.14
C SER A 25 -4.52 -19.72 54.47
N LEU A 26 -4.78 -20.56 53.46
CA LEU A 26 -3.71 -21.18 52.69
C LEU A 26 -2.81 -20.10 52.07
N LYS A 27 -1.50 -20.32 52.16
CA LYS A 27 -0.49 -19.44 51.55
C LYS A 27 0.01 -20.07 50.27
N LEU A 28 -0.08 -19.35 49.15
CA LEU A 28 0.49 -19.78 47.87
C LEU A 28 1.96 -19.33 47.77
N LYS A 29 2.83 -20.23 47.33
CA LYS A 29 4.18 -19.93 46.86
C LYS A 29 4.34 -20.43 45.44
N VAL A 30 4.70 -19.54 44.52
CA VAL A 30 5.00 -19.91 43.14
C VAL A 30 6.50 -20.11 43.03
N VAL A 31 6.95 -21.24 42.49
CA VAL A 31 8.37 -21.56 42.38
C VAL A 31 8.69 -22.01 40.96
N THR A 32 9.83 -21.56 40.45
CA THR A 32 10.34 -21.91 39.13
C THR A 32 11.83 -22.16 39.18
N VAL A 33 12.34 -22.97 38.25
CA VAL A 33 13.78 -23.16 38.06
C VAL A 33 14.23 -22.40 36.81
N ALA A 34 15.27 -21.57 36.95
CA ALA A 34 15.92 -20.89 35.83
C ALA A 34 17.42 -20.74 36.11
N THR A 35 18.26 -21.04 35.12
CA THR A 35 19.72 -20.91 35.24
C THR A 35 20.22 -19.53 34.80
N ASP A 36 19.55 -18.94 33.83
CA ASP A 36 19.90 -17.66 33.20
C ASP A 36 18.75 -16.66 33.22
N GLU A 37 19.11 -15.37 33.23
CA GLU A 37 18.17 -14.25 33.11
C GLU A 37 17.80 -14.00 31.63
N THR A 38 16.80 -14.74 31.15
CA THR A 38 16.29 -14.70 29.77
C THR A 38 15.08 -13.75 29.61
N ASP A 39 14.74 -13.39 28.37
CA ASP A 39 13.53 -12.59 28.10
C ASP A 39 12.25 -13.33 28.52
N GLY A 40 12.25 -14.67 28.41
CA GLY A 40 11.18 -15.52 28.91
C GLY A 40 10.99 -15.44 30.42
N LEU A 41 12.09 -15.48 31.19
CA LEU A 41 12.04 -15.32 32.65
C LEU A 41 11.57 -13.91 33.05
N LYS A 42 12.04 -12.87 32.36
CA LYS A 42 11.57 -11.49 32.59
C LYS A 42 10.06 -11.37 32.37
N ARG A 43 9.52 -12.01 31.34
CA ARG A 43 8.07 -12.08 31.10
C ARG A 43 7.33 -12.80 32.23
N LEU A 44 7.85 -13.93 32.73
CA LEU A 44 7.24 -14.63 33.85
C LEU A 44 7.23 -13.77 35.12
N ARG A 45 8.36 -13.14 35.47
CA ARG A 45 8.48 -12.20 36.61
C ARG A 45 7.46 -11.07 36.51
N ARG A 46 7.39 -10.40 35.36
CA ARG A 46 6.39 -9.34 35.11
C ARG A 46 4.97 -9.85 35.33
N SER A 47 4.64 -11.03 34.80
CA SER A 47 3.29 -11.60 34.99
C SER A 47 2.99 -11.92 36.47
N ALA A 48 4.00 -12.35 37.24
CA ALA A 48 3.85 -12.56 38.68
C ALA A 48 3.61 -11.23 39.42
N GLU A 49 4.35 -10.17 39.07
CA GLU A 49 4.21 -8.83 39.64
C GLU A 49 2.82 -8.23 39.38
N VAL A 50 2.30 -8.36 38.15
CA VAL A 50 0.96 -7.87 37.77
C VAL A 50 -0.15 -8.48 38.64
N TYR A 51 0.01 -9.74 39.05
CA TYR A 51 -0.98 -10.45 39.87
C TYR A 51 -0.59 -10.59 41.35
N ASP A 52 0.41 -9.84 41.81
CA ASP A 52 0.90 -9.82 43.21
C ASP A 52 1.25 -11.22 43.74
N LEU A 53 2.00 -11.99 42.94
CA LEU A 53 2.43 -13.35 43.27
C LEU A 53 3.87 -13.38 43.81
N ASP A 54 4.06 -14.10 44.93
CA ASP A 54 5.38 -14.44 45.48
C ASP A 54 6.07 -15.50 44.60
N LEU A 55 6.76 -15.04 43.54
CA LEU A 55 7.54 -15.89 42.64
C LEU A 55 8.96 -16.07 43.15
N THR A 56 9.30 -17.30 43.52
CA THR A 56 10.66 -17.73 43.88
C THR A 56 11.35 -18.35 42.66
N VAL A 57 12.41 -17.72 42.19
CA VAL A 57 13.30 -18.27 41.15
C VAL A 57 14.49 -18.95 41.82
N THR A 58 14.70 -20.23 41.54
CA THR A 58 15.88 -20.99 42.03
C THR A 58 16.76 -21.45 40.87
N GLY A 59 18.05 -21.64 41.14
CA GLY A 59 19.03 -22.13 40.15
C GLY A 59 19.80 -21.07 39.36
N LEU A 60 19.55 -19.77 39.58
CA LEU A 60 20.23 -18.71 38.83
C LEU A 60 21.75 -18.75 39.03
N GLY A 61 22.49 -18.70 37.92
CA GLY A 61 23.95 -18.77 37.90
C GLY A 61 24.53 -20.19 38.01
N ILE A 62 23.68 -21.21 38.16
CA ILE A 62 24.11 -22.62 38.11
C ILE A 62 24.18 -23.06 36.64
N GLU A 63 25.26 -23.74 36.26
CA GLU A 63 25.39 -24.32 34.92
C GLU A 63 24.31 -25.39 34.68
N TRP A 64 23.61 -25.28 33.56
CA TRP A 64 22.54 -26.21 33.21
C TRP A 64 23.08 -27.59 32.83
N GLN A 65 22.76 -28.62 33.62
CA GLN A 65 23.16 -30.01 33.39
C GLN A 65 22.01 -30.92 32.93
N GLY A 66 20.87 -30.35 32.53
CA GLY A 66 19.67 -31.14 32.19
C GLY A 66 19.52 -31.53 30.72
N GLY A 67 20.60 -31.42 29.93
CA GLY A 67 20.58 -31.74 28.50
C GLY A 67 19.89 -30.70 27.62
N ASP A 68 19.80 -30.96 26.31
CA ASP A 68 19.14 -30.08 25.35
C ASP A 68 17.61 -30.33 25.31
N VAL A 69 16.91 -29.78 26.30
CA VAL A 69 15.46 -29.91 26.50
C VAL A 69 14.61 -29.27 25.39
N ALA A 70 15.22 -28.46 24.50
CA ALA A 70 14.52 -27.92 23.34
C ALA A 70 14.39 -28.97 22.22
N ARG A 71 15.29 -29.96 22.18
CA ARG A 71 15.38 -30.97 21.11
C ARG A 71 15.09 -32.39 21.58
N PHE A 72 15.41 -32.73 22.84
CA PHE A 72 15.35 -34.09 23.36
C PHE A 72 14.74 -34.16 24.76
N ALA A 73 14.53 -35.39 25.23
CA ALA A 73 14.17 -35.68 26.62
C ALA A 73 15.29 -35.26 27.59
N GLY A 74 14.92 -34.79 28.78
CA GLY A 74 15.85 -34.26 29.77
C GLY A 74 15.15 -33.41 30.83
N GLY A 75 15.90 -32.59 31.55
CA GLY A 75 15.34 -31.65 32.51
C GLY A 75 15.34 -32.10 33.97
N GLY A 76 15.85 -33.29 34.29
CA GLY A 76 15.92 -33.83 35.65
C GLY A 76 16.70 -32.94 36.63
N HIS A 77 17.64 -32.14 36.14
CA HIS A 77 18.33 -31.12 36.92
C HIS A 77 17.36 -30.11 37.55
N LYS A 78 16.24 -29.78 36.88
CA LYS A 78 15.16 -28.95 37.48
C LYS A 78 14.61 -29.60 38.74
N VAL A 79 14.35 -30.91 38.69
CA VAL A 79 13.80 -31.66 39.83
C VAL A 79 14.78 -31.65 41.00
N ASN A 80 16.07 -31.83 40.74
CA ASN A 80 17.10 -31.80 41.78
C ASN A 80 17.26 -30.40 42.41
N ILE A 81 17.28 -29.33 41.61
CA ILE A 81 17.32 -27.94 42.11
C ILE A 81 16.04 -27.61 42.90
N LEU A 82 14.88 -28.04 42.39
CA LEU A 82 13.60 -27.82 43.05
C LEU A 82 13.54 -28.55 44.39
N LYS A 83 14.01 -29.80 44.44
CA LYS A 83 14.06 -30.61 45.64
C LYS A 83 14.82 -29.93 46.77
N GLU A 84 16.00 -29.37 46.48
CA GLU A 84 16.77 -28.60 47.46
C GLU A 84 15.98 -27.41 48.01
N LYS A 85 15.29 -26.67 47.14
CA LYS A 85 14.51 -25.51 47.55
C LYS A 85 13.29 -25.90 48.41
N LEU A 86 12.62 -27.00 48.08
CA LEU A 86 11.42 -27.45 48.77
C LEU A 86 11.70 -27.97 50.19
N GLU A 87 12.95 -28.31 50.53
CA GLU A 87 13.31 -28.69 51.91
C GLU A 87 13.00 -27.58 52.92
N GLU A 88 13.09 -26.31 52.51
CA GLU A 88 12.79 -25.16 53.36
C GLU A 88 11.31 -25.07 53.77
N TRP A 89 10.40 -25.60 52.94
CA TRP A 89 8.95 -25.42 53.11
C TRP A 89 8.19 -26.70 53.44
N ARG A 90 8.86 -27.87 53.48
CA ARG A 90 8.20 -29.17 53.65
C ARG A 90 7.34 -29.24 54.92
N ASP A 91 7.83 -28.65 56.01
CA ASP A 91 7.22 -28.71 57.33
C ASP A 91 6.28 -27.50 57.60
N GLU A 92 6.04 -26.62 56.61
CA GLU A 92 5.16 -25.46 56.76
C GLU A 92 3.67 -25.86 56.61
N PRO A 93 2.89 -25.84 57.70
CA PRO A 93 1.47 -26.15 57.61
C PRO A 93 0.74 -25.03 56.87
N ASN A 94 -0.22 -25.39 56.01
CA ASN A 94 -1.04 -24.47 55.21
C ASN A 94 -0.32 -23.76 54.04
N THR A 95 0.90 -24.18 53.68
CA THR A 95 1.58 -23.71 52.47
C THR A 95 1.23 -24.60 51.28
N VAL A 96 0.82 -23.98 50.17
CA VAL A 96 0.58 -24.60 48.86
C VAL A 96 1.67 -24.13 47.91
N ILE A 97 2.33 -25.07 47.26
CA ILE A 97 3.38 -24.82 46.27
C ILE A 97 2.78 -24.99 44.88
N MET A 98 2.98 -23.99 44.03
CA MET A 98 2.75 -24.09 42.59
C MET A 98 4.10 -24.03 41.89
N PHE A 99 4.51 -25.13 41.27
CA PHE A 99 5.66 -25.15 40.39
C PHE A 99 5.24 -24.77 38.97
N THR A 100 6.08 -24.00 38.29
CA THR A 100 5.99 -23.77 36.85
C THR A 100 7.37 -23.85 36.20
N ASP A 101 7.42 -24.15 34.91
CA ASP A 101 8.59 -23.81 34.09
C ASP A 101 8.79 -22.28 34.02
N ALA A 102 9.98 -21.84 33.61
CA ALA A 102 10.37 -20.44 33.61
C ALA A 102 10.15 -19.74 32.26
N TYR A 103 10.85 -20.21 31.22
CA TYR A 103 11.13 -19.40 30.02
C TYR A 103 9.92 -19.23 29.08
N ASP A 104 8.92 -20.10 29.19
CA ASP A 104 7.73 -20.11 28.36
C ASP A 104 6.46 -20.26 29.18
N VAL A 105 6.40 -19.53 30.30
CA VAL A 105 5.20 -19.45 31.13
C VAL A 105 4.76 -18.00 31.28
N ILE A 106 3.44 -17.79 31.33
CA ILE A 106 2.78 -16.54 31.71
C ILE A 106 1.73 -16.85 32.77
N LEU A 107 1.77 -16.14 33.90
CA LEU A 107 0.75 -16.20 34.94
C LEU A 107 -0.39 -15.23 34.58
N THR A 108 -1.64 -15.64 34.83
CA THR A 108 -2.85 -14.93 34.38
C THR A 108 -3.90 -14.78 35.48
N ALA A 109 -3.54 -15.06 36.73
CA ALA A 109 -4.43 -14.94 37.88
C ALA A 109 -3.66 -14.70 39.18
N ASN A 110 -4.32 -14.07 40.15
CA ASN A 110 -3.79 -13.83 41.49
C ASN A 110 -3.85 -15.08 42.40
N ALA A 111 -3.22 -15.00 43.57
CA ALA A 111 -3.12 -16.10 44.52
C ALA A 111 -4.49 -16.62 44.99
N GLU A 112 -5.45 -15.73 45.26
CA GLU A 112 -6.81 -16.09 45.67
C GLU A 112 -7.50 -16.97 44.61
N THR A 113 -7.43 -16.55 43.34
CA THR A 113 -8.05 -17.28 42.24
C THR A 113 -7.37 -18.64 42.03
N ILE A 114 -6.04 -18.70 42.08
CA ILE A 114 -5.29 -19.96 41.94
C ILE A 114 -5.66 -20.94 43.06
N LEU A 115 -5.64 -20.50 44.32
CA LEU A 115 -5.96 -21.34 45.47
C LEU A 115 -7.41 -21.82 45.43
N LYS A 116 -8.35 -20.94 45.06
CA LYS A 116 -9.76 -21.32 44.90
C LYS A 116 -9.92 -22.45 43.90
N LYS A 117 -9.31 -22.33 42.72
CA LYS A 117 -9.35 -23.35 41.68
C LYS A 117 -8.71 -24.66 42.12
N PHE A 118 -7.58 -24.60 42.84
CA PHE A 118 -6.93 -25.78 43.39
C PHE A 118 -7.83 -26.52 44.38
N LEU A 119 -8.50 -25.78 45.29
CA LEU A 119 -9.41 -26.36 46.27
C LEU A 119 -10.62 -27.05 45.64
N GLU A 120 -11.10 -26.57 44.48
CA GLU A 120 -12.19 -27.21 43.72
C GLU A 120 -11.81 -28.60 43.19
N PHE A 121 -10.52 -28.91 43.07
CA PHE A 121 -10.13 -30.26 42.72
C PHE A 121 -10.37 -31.25 43.84
N GLU A 122 -10.42 -30.84 45.13
CA GLU A 122 -10.57 -31.71 46.31
C GLU A 122 -9.49 -32.79 46.48
N CYS A 123 -8.24 -32.50 46.09
CA CYS A 123 -7.10 -33.43 46.18
C CYS A 123 -5.86 -32.76 46.81
N LYS A 124 -4.81 -33.55 47.00
CA LYS A 124 -3.52 -33.06 47.53
C LYS A 124 -2.60 -32.45 46.48
N LEU A 125 -2.63 -32.95 45.25
CA LEU A 125 -1.74 -32.51 44.17
C LEU A 125 -2.44 -32.57 42.81
N VAL A 126 -2.29 -31.50 42.02
CA VAL A 126 -2.79 -31.39 40.65
C VAL A 126 -1.62 -31.14 39.70
N PHE A 127 -1.47 -31.98 38.69
CA PHE A 127 -0.56 -31.71 37.56
C PHE A 127 -1.31 -31.09 36.38
N ALA A 128 -0.59 -30.31 35.58
CA ALA A 128 -1.06 -29.88 34.27
C ALA A 128 -1.33 -31.10 33.36
N ALA A 129 -2.31 -30.97 32.47
CA ALA A 129 -2.65 -31.99 31.49
C ALA A 129 -2.36 -31.53 30.06
N GLU A 130 -2.02 -32.45 29.17
CA GLU A 130 -1.78 -32.17 27.75
C GLU A 130 -2.35 -33.26 26.81
N PRO A 131 -2.50 -32.97 25.50
CA PRO A 131 -3.02 -33.93 24.53
C PRO A 131 -2.07 -35.09 24.20
N PHE A 132 -0.75 -34.88 24.32
CA PHE A 132 0.26 -35.82 23.86
C PHE A 132 0.87 -36.64 25.00
N LEU A 133 1.07 -37.93 24.77
CA LEU A 133 1.85 -38.77 25.67
C LEU A 133 3.32 -38.69 25.27
N TRP A 134 4.14 -38.15 26.16
CA TRP A 134 5.56 -37.99 25.94
C TRP A 134 6.33 -38.16 27.27
N PRO A 135 7.55 -38.74 27.27
CA PRO A 135 8.25 -39.30 26.11
C PRO A 135 7.90 -40.77 25.82
N ASP A 136 7.45 -41.55 26.81
CA ASP A 136 7.22 -43.00 26.67
C ASP A 136 5.76 -43.35 26.34
N LEU A 137 5.51 -43.71 25.08
CA LEU A 137 4.21 -44.18 24.59
C LEU A 137 3.74 -45.48 25.26
N GLY A 138 4.66 -46.27 25.83
CA GLY A 138 4.34 -47.51 26.53
C GLY A 138 3.46 -47.32 27.77
N LEU A 139 3.42 -46.09 28.31
CA LEU A 139 2.64 -45.71 29.49
C LEU A 139 1.14 -45.54 29.21
N GLU A 140 0.71 -45.46 27.94
CA GLU A 140 -0.67 -45.13 27.57
C GLU A 140 -1.72 -46.00 28.29
N ARG A 141 -1.44 -47.30 28.41
CA ARG A 141 -2.34 -48.29 29.00
C ARG A 141 -2.56 -48.10 30.50
N TYR A 142 -1.66 -47.41 31.18
CA TYR A 142 -1.69 -47.19 32.63
C TYR A 142 -2.36 -45.85 33.00
N TYR A 143 -2.50 -44.94 32.04
CA TYR A 143 -3.27 -43.73 32.25
C TYR A 143 -4.76 -44.04 32.38
N PRO A 144 -5.49 -43.40 33.32
CA PRO A 144 -6.93 -43.54 33.44
C PRO A 144 -7.66 -43.22 32.13
N GLN A 145 -8.78 -43.89 31.89
CA GLN A 145 -9.63 -43.59 30.75
C GLN A 145 -10.38 -42.28 30.98
N THR A 146 -10.03 -41.25 30.23
CA THR A 146 -10.66 -39.93 30.29
C THR A 146 -11.66 -39.79 29.14
N ARG A 147 -12.95 -39.60 29.44
CA ARG A 147 -13.99 -39.41 28.40
C ARG A 147 -13.92 -38.05 27.72
N LEU A 148 -13.52 -37.02 28.47
CA LEU A 148 -13.48 -35.61 28.06
C LEU A 148 -12.31 -34.93 28.78
N GLY A 149 -11.47 -34.20 28.05
CA GLY A 149 -10.31 -33.52 28.61
C GLY A 149 -8.97 -34.01 28.05
N TYR A 150 -7.92 -33.23 28.28
CA TYR A 150 -6.54 -33.61 28.03
C TYR A 150 -6.13 -34.77 28.93
N LYS A 151 -5.45 -35.78 28.39
CA LYS A 151 -5.33 -37.10 29.05
C LYS A 151 -4.02 -37.29 29.81
N TYR A 152 -2.93 -36.70 29.35
CA TYR A 152 -1.58 -37.05 29.80
C TYR A 152 -0.98 -35.96 30.70
N LEU A 153 -0.07 -36.34 31.58
CA LEU A 153 0.60 -35.42 32.50
C LEU A 153 1.61 -34.55 31.75
N ASN A 154 1.68 -33.27 32.12
CA ASN A 154 2.77 -32.37 31.75
C ASN A 154 3.49 -31.89 33.02
N SER A 155 4.83 -31.97 33.06
CA SER A 155 5.63 -31.60 34.25
C SER A 155 5.89 -30.10 34.39
N GLY A 156 5.64 -29.30 33.34
CA GLY A 156 5.91 -27.86 33.34
C GLY A 156 4.96 -27.04 34.22
N GLY A 157 3.98 -27.68 34.87
CA GLY A 157 3.12 -27.05 35.86
C GLY A 157 2.46 -28.05 36.81
N PHE A 158 2.54 -27.81 38.11
CA PHE A 158 1.79 -28.55 39.12
C PHE A 158 1.58 -27.74 40.39
N ILE A 159 0.55 -28.07 41.18
CA ILE A 159 0.19 -27.38 42.42
C ILE A 159 -0.28 -28.36 43.49
N GLY A 160 0.21 -28.21 44.72
CA GLY A 160 -0.19 -29.05 45.85
C GLY A 160 0.33 -28.55 47.19
N TYR A 161 -0.04 -29.23 48.27
CA TYR A 161 0.48 -28.91 49.60
C TYR A 161 1.99 -29.14 49.68
N ALA A 162 2.71 -28.27 50.40
CA ALA A 162 4.17 -28.27 50.43
C ALA A 162 4.78 -29.65 50.79
N GLN A 163 4.23 -30.32 51.81
CA GLN A 163 4.67 -31.65 52.20
C GLN A 163 4.44 -32.70 51.09
N ASP A 164 3.30 -32.65 50.40
CA ASP A 164 2.95 -33.62 49.36
C ASP A 164 3.79 -33.41 48.09
N VAL A 165 4.07 -32.15 47.72
CA VAL A 165 5.00 -31.81 46.63
C VAL A 165 6.41 -32.29 46.98
N TRP A 166 6.88 -32.03 48.21
CA TRP A 166 8.19 -32.49 48.68
C TRP A 166 8.30 -34.03 48.67
N ASN A 167 7.23 -34.74 49.05
CA ASN A 167 7.20 -36.20 49.02
C ASN A 167 7.36 -36.76 47.60
N ILE A 168 6.76 -36.13 46.58
CA ILE A 168 6.81 -36.62 45.20
C ILE A 168 8.15 -36.35 44.53
N VAL A 169 8.74 -35.17 44.72
CA VAL A 169 10.10 -34.90 44.21
C VAL A 169 11.18 -35.77 44.87
N ASN A 170 10.84 -36.42 45.99
CA ASN A 170 11.71 -37.34 46.74
C ASN A 170 11.33 -38.82 46.57
N ASP A 171 10.32 -39.17 45.77
CA ASP A 171 9.86 -40.57 45.67
C ASP A 171 10.95 -41.52 45.15
N LYS A 172 11.74 -41.06 44.19
CA LYS A 172 12.86 -41.77 43.57
C LYS A 172 13.99 -40.77 43.24
N PRO A 173 15.27 -41.22 43.20
CA PRO A 173 16.34 -40.39 42.66
C PRO A 173 16.18 -40.21 41.15
N ILE A 174 16.66 -39.07 40.63
CA ILE A 174 16.66 -38.74 39.20
C ILE A 174 18.03 -38.16 38.81
N GLY A 175 18.58 -38.62 37.70
CA GLY A 175 19.79 -38.05 37.09
C GLY A 175 19.54 -36.64 36.57
N ASN A 176 20.58 -35.80 36.51
CA ASN A 176 20.42 -34.43 36.02
C ASN A 176 19.94 -34.38 34.55
N ASP A 177 20.41 -35.30 33.72
CA ASP A 177 20.10 -35.45 32.30
C ASP A 177 18.89 -36.35 32.00
N GLU A 178 18.29 -36.98 33.02
CA GLU A 178 17.07 -37.77 32.86
C GLU A 178 15.85 -36.87 32.64
N ASP A 179 14.76 -37.46 32.16
CA ASP A 179 13.56 -36.72 31.78
C ASP A 179 12.63 -36.43 32.98
N ASP A 180 12.37 -35.16 33.25
CA ASP A 180 11.51 -34.74 34.37
C ASP A 180 10.05 -35.17 34.14
N GLN A 181 9.55 -35.08 32.90
CA GLN A 181 8.18 -35.49 32.56
C GLN A 181 7.96 -36.99 32.73
N LEU A 182 8.93 -37.83 32.32
CA LEU A 182 8.89 -39.28 32.52
C LEU A 182 8.93 -39.63 34.01
N PHE A 183 9.77 -38.93 34.79
CA PHE A 183 9.86 -39.11 36.24
C PHE A 183 8.49 -38.92 36.91
N TYR A 184 7.83 -37.80 36.66
CA TYR A 184 6.49 -37.56 37.22
C TYR A 184 5.42 -38.48 36.61
N SER A 185 5.50 -38.80 35.33
CA SER A 185 4.53 -39.69 34.66
C SER A 185 4.54 -41.10 35.26
N VAL A 186 5.73 -41.65 35.53
CA VAL A 186 5.89 -42.98 36.16
C VAL A 186 5.32 -42.97 37.58
N ILE A 187 5.61 -41.93 38.37
CA ILE A 187 5.06 -41.78 39.72
C ILE A 187 3.53 -41.64 39.64
N TYR A 188 3.01 -40.88 38.69
CA TYR A 188 1.58 -40.67 38.51
C TYR A 188 0.85 -41.98 38.23
N VAL A 189 1.28 -42.77 37.25
CA VAL A 189 0.57 -44.01 36.89
C VAL A 189 0.71 -45.11 37.95
N ASP A 190 1.80 -45.12 38.73
CA ASP A 190 2.07 -46.13 39.78
C ASP A 190 1.40 -45.77 41.13
N LYS A 191 1.44 -44.49 41.53
CA LYS A 191 1.13 -44.03 42.89
C LYS A 191 0.04 -42.96 42.98
N ARG A 192 -0.79 -42.81 41.93
CA ARG A 192 -1.91 -41.82 41.88
C ARG A 192 -2.76 -41.76 43.14
N GLU A 193 -3.25 -42.92 43.59
CA GLU A 193 -4.15 -43.02 44.74
C GLU A 193 -3.40 -42.83 46.07
N GLN A 194 -2.11 -43.20 46.12
CA GLN A 194 -1.28 -43.03 47.32
C GLN A 194 -1.04 -41.57 47.65
N TYR A 195 -0.74 -40.75 46.64
CA TYR A 195 -0.49 -39.32 46.79
C TYR A 195 -1.72 -38.45 46.52
N ASP A 196 -2.88 -39.04 46.22
CA ASP A 196 -4.10 -38.34 45.86
C ASP A 196 -3.87 -37.29 44.76
N MET A 197 -3.33 -37.77 43.62
CA MET A 197 -2.98 -36.95 42.46
C MET A 197 -4.10 -36.88 41.43
N ARG A 198 -4.33 -35.68 40.89
CA ARG A 198 -5.24 -35.42 39.76
C ARG A 198 -4.51 -34.72 38.62
N LEU A 199 -5.08 -34.81 37.40
CA LEU A 199 -4.65 -33.97 36.27
C LEU A 199 -5.71 -32.91 36.01
N ASP A 200 -5.26 -31.72 35.63
CA ASP A 200 -6.12 -30.63 35.19
C ASP A 200 -6.63 -30.85 33.76
N HIS A 201 -7.49 -31.85 33.59
CA HIS A 201 -8.00 -32.32 32.29
C HIS A 201 -8.71 -31.24 31.46
N ARG A 202 -9.18 -30.15 32.07
CA ARG A 202 -9.97 -29.08 31.42
C ARG A 202 -9.28 -27.72 31.41
N SER A 203 -7.97 -27.70 31.71
CA SER A 203 -7.18 -26.46 31.79
C SER A 203 -7.82 -25.39 32.67
N HIS A 204 -8.30 -25.79 33.85
CA HIS A 204 -8.88 -24.89 34.82
C HIS A 204 -7.82 -23.99 35.46
N ILE A 205 -6.64 -24.54 35.74
CA ILE A 205 -5.46 -23.87 36.27
C ILE A 205 -4.38 -23.75 35.18
N PHE A 206 -4.07 -24.83 34.46
CA PHE A 206 -2.93 -24.91 33.55
C PHE A 206 -3.35 -25.10 32.09
N GLN A 207 -2.90 -24.21 31.22
CA GLN A 207 -3.09 -24.32 29.76
C GLN A 207 -1.76 -24.56 29.06
N ASN A 208 -1.52 -25.81 28.68
CA ASN A 208 -0.44 -26.18 27.76
C ASN A 208 -0.87 -25.88 26.32
N LEU A 209 -0.03 -25.22 25.52
CA LEU A 209 -0.39 -24.79 24.16
C LEU A 209 -0.11 -25.85 23.10
N ASN A 210 0.83 -26.76 23.33
CA ASN A 210 1.19 -27.77 22.33
C ASN A 210 0.02 -28.71 22.03
N GLY A 211 -0.42 -28.76 20.78
CA GLY A 211 -1.60 -29.53 20.36
C GLY A 211 -2.94 -28.95 20.79
N ALA A 212 -2.97 -27.82 21.50
CA ALA A 212 -4.16 -27.20 22.06
C ALA A 212 -4.29 -25.69 21.76
N PHE A 213 -3.40 -25.11 20.94
CA PHE A 213 -3.50 -23.69 20.55
C PHE A 213 -4.82 -23.38 19.81
N GLY A 214 -5.38 -24.35 19.08
CA GLY A 214 -6.68 -24.21 18.44
C GLY A 214 -7.86 -24.10 19.42
N ASP A 215 -7.67 -24.52 20.68
CA ASP A 215 -8.69 -24.56 21.74
C ASP A 215 -8.73 -23.28 22.57
N VAL A 216 -7.87 -22.30 22.27
CA VAL A 216 -7.79 -21.03 23.01
C VAL A 216 -8.09 -19.82 22.12
N GLU A 217 -8.52 -18.74 22.75
CA GLU A 217 -8.66 -17.42 22.14
C GLU A 217 -8.49 -16.31 23.18
N LEU A 218 -8.12 -15.11 22.73
CA LEU A 218 -8.05 -13.94 23.60
C LEU A 218 -9.43 -13.30 23.70
N GLU A 219 -9.85 -13.02 24.94
CA GLU A 219 -11.03 -12.23 25.24
C GLU A 219 -10.60 -10.86 25.77
N PHE A 220 -10.91 -9.82 24.99
CA PHE A 220 -10.59 -8.43 25.31
C PHE A 220 -11.69 -7.83 26.19
N ARG A 221 -11.44 -7.73 27.49
CA ARG A 221 -12.30 -7.01 28.43
C ARG A 221 -11.82 -5.57 28.55
N ASP A 222 -12.64 -4.72 29.16
CA ASP A 222 -12.29 -3.30 29.26
C ASP A 222 -11.04 -3.08 30.13
N ASN A 223 -10.91 -3.83 31.25
CA ASN A 223 -9.81 -3.68 32.21
C ASN A 223 -8.76 -4.81 32.18
N ASP A 224 -8.91 -5.84 31.35
CA ASP A 224 -7.95 -6.94 31.24
C ASP A 224 -8.10 -7.66 29.90
N THR A 225 -7.04 -8.34 29.46
CA THR A 225 -7.11 -9.27 28.34
C THR A 225 -6.79 -10.67 28.84
N VAL A 226 -7.78 -11.57 28.76
CA VAL A 226 -7.68 -12.92 29.33
C VAL A 226 -7.65 -13.99 28.25
N LEU A 227 -7.08 -15.15 28.58
CA LEU A 227 -7.12 -16.33 27.72
C LEU A 227 -8.35 -17.17 28.07
N LEU A 228 -9.21 -17.42 27.07
CA LEU A 228 -10.34 -18.34 27.17
C LEU A 228 -9.94 -19.66 26.51
N ASN A 229 -10.02 -20.76 27.25
CA ASN A 229 -10.13 -22.08 26.64
C ASN A 229 -11.59 -22.29 26.21
N LYS A 230 -11.87 -22.15 24.92
CA LYS A 230 -13.23 -22.21 24.37
C LYS A 230 -13.79 -23.63 24.33
N LEU A 231 -12.94 -24.65 24.37
CA LEU A 231 -13.38 -26.05 24.38
C LEU A 231 -14.03 -26.42 25.72
N TYR A 232 -13.45 -25.96 26.84
CA TYR A 232 -13.93 -26.27 28.19
C TYR A 232 -14.57 -25.10 28.91
N GLN A 233 -14.59 -23.91 28.29
CA GLN A 233 -15.13 -22.67 28.85
C GLN A 233 -14.46 -22.32 30.19
N THR A 234 -13.13 -22.42 30.22
CA THR A 234 -12.28 -22.13 31.38
C THR A 234 -11.35 -20.95 31.09
N TYR A 235 -11.01 -20.20 32.14
CA TYR A 235 -9.97 -19.17 32.10
C TYR A 235 -8.77 -19.71 32.86
N PRO A 236 -7.71 -20.22 32.22
CA PRO A 236 -6.55 -20.77 32.91
C PRO A 236 -5.88 -19.73 33.82
N ALA A 237 -5.16 -20.16 34.85
CA ALA A 237 -4.35 -19.29 35.71
C ALA A 237 -2.88 -19.22 35.27
N MET A 238 -2.45 -20.16 34.45
CA MET A 238 -1.10 -20.28 33.92
C MET A 238 -1.17 -20.78 32.47
N VAL A 239 -0.40 -20.15 31.60
CA VAL A 239 -0.29 -20.49 30.17
C VAL A 239 1.14 -20.92 29.89
N HIS A 240 1.30 -22.11 29.34
CA HIS A 240 2.59 -22.75 29.08
C HIS A 240 2.77 -22.99 27.58
N GLY A 241 3.79 -22.36 27.01
CA GLY A 241 4.18 -22.45 25.60
C GLY A 241 4.98 -23.71 25.26
N ASN A 242 4.61 -24.86 25.82
CA ASN A 242 5.38 -26.09 25.75
C ASN A 242 5.67 -26.56 24.32
N GLY A 243 6.75 -27.33 24.15
CA GLY A 243 7.18 -27.86 22.86
C GLY A 243 7.38 -26.75 21.80
N ALA A 244 6.75 -26.92 20.65
CA ALA A 244 6.86 -26.01 19.51
C ALA A 244 6.01 -24.72 19.61
N SER A 245 5.37 -24.47 20.76
CA SER A 245 4.37 -23.39 20.92
C SER A 245 4.93 -22.08 21.50
N LYS A 246 6.26 -21.91 21.54
CA LYS A 246 6.92 -20.72 22.10
C LYS A 246 6.51 -19.44 21.37
N ASN A 247 6.43 -19.47 20.03
CA ASN A 247 5.98 -18.33 19.22
C ASN A 247 4.50 -18.02 19.46
N ASN A 248 3.66 -19.04 19.63
CA ASN A 248 2.25 -18.85 19.99
C ASN A 248 2.12 -18.15 21.34
N LEU A 249 2.93 -18.54 22.32
CA LEU A 249 2.97 -17.87 23.62
C LEU A 249 3.47 -16.43 23.52
N ASN A 250 4.46 -16.14 22.68
CA ASN A 250 4.92 -14.77 22.44
C ASN A 250 3.78 -13.88 21.93
N ASN A 251 2.97 -14.39 20.99
CA ASN A 251 1.82 -13.67 20.44
C ASN A 251 0.74 -13.42 21.50
N LEU A 252 0.44 -14.42 22.35
CA LEU A 252 -0.49 -14.23 23.46
C LEU A 252 0.08 -13.26 24.52
N GLY A 253 1.38 -13.32 24.78
CA GLY A 253 2.08 -12.52 25.78
C GLY A 253 2.12 -11.02 25.48
N ASN A 254 1.88 -10.62 24.23
CA ASN A 254 1.66 -9.21 23.86
C ASN A 254 0.38 -8.63 24.49
N TYR A 255 -0.53 -9.48 24.98
CA TYR A 255 -1.83 -9.09 25.52
C TYR A 255 -2.04 -9.52 26.97
N LEU A 256 -1.71 -10.78 27.28
CA LEU A 256 -1.91 -11.39 28.59
C LEU A 256 -1.10 -10.68 29.69
N ALA A 257 -1.53 -10.86 30.94
CA ALA A 257 -0.95 -10.19 32.11
C ALA A 257 -0.92 -8.67 31.94
N GLN A 258 -2.04 -8.11 31.48
CA GLN A 258 -2.20 -6.68 31.24
C GLN A 258 -1.06 -6.07 30.40
N SER A 259 -0.53 -6.80 29.40
CA SER A 259 0.49 -6.23 28.50
C SER A 259 -0.13 -5.21 27.53
N TRP A 260 -1.33 -5.54 27.03
CA TRP A 260 -2.16 -4.66 26.21
C TRP A 260 -3.63 -4.86 26.59
N VAL A 261 -4.31 -3.76 26.90
CA VAL A 261 -5.70 -3.75 27.39
C VAL A 261 -6.51 -2.80 26.51
N LYS A 262 -7.77 -3.14 26.26
CA LYS A 262 -8.62 -2.39 25.32
C LYS A 262 -8.83 -0.92 25.72
N GLU A 263 -8.99 -0.63 27.01
CA GLU A 263 -9.20 0.75 27.50
C GLU A 263 -7.90 1.57 27.58
N PHE A 264 -6.80 0.93 27.99
CA PHE A 264 -5.52 1.61 28.28
C PHE A 264 -4.48 1.51 27.17
N GLY A 265 -4.72 0.67 26.15
CA GLY A 265 -3.71 0.35 25.14
C GLY A 265 -2.57 -0.47 25.72
N CYS A 266 -1.33 -0.13 25.32
CA CYS A 266 -0.14 -0.87 25.71
C CYS A 266 0.39 -0.45 27.09
N VAL A 267 -0.01 -1.15 28.14
CA VAL A 267 0.44 -0.85 29.52
C VAL A 267 1.94 -1.11 29.69
N HIS A 268 2.44 -2.22 29.15
CA HIS A 268 3.86 -2.58 29.31
C HIS A 268 4.82 -1.67 28.50
N CYS A 269 4.28 -0.83 27.61
CA CYS A 269 5.09 0.10 26.84
C CYS A 269 5.69 1.18 27.73
N ASP A 270 4.96 1.58 28.77
CA ASP A 270 5.39 2.59 29.74
C ASP A 270 6.24 2.02 30.87
N GLU A 271 6.26 0.69 30.99
CA GLU A 271 7.11 0.01 31.95
C GLU A 271 8.58 0.05 31.54
N SER A 272 9.44 0.42 32.48
CA SER A 272 10.89 0.46 32.31
C SER A 272 11.39 1.39 31.20
N ILE A 273 10.59 2.39 30.80
CA ILE A 273 11.04 3.49 29.95
C ILE A 273 12.19 4.21 30.66
N ILE A 274 13.22 4.57 29.91
CA ILE A 274 14.29 5.44 30.42
C ILE A 274 13.83 6.90 30.27
N GLU A 275 13.20 7.44 31.31
CA GLU A 275 12.64 8.80 31.30
C GLU A 275 13.70 9.91 31.20
N SER A 276 14.92 9.66 31.71
CA SER A 276 15.98 10.66 31.79
C SER A 276 17.26 10.22 31.09
N ILE A 277 17.31 10.37 29.76
CA ILE A 277 18.56 10.29 29.00
C ILE A 277 18.89 11.70 28.50
N ASP A 278 20.09 12.16 28.82
CA ASP A 278 20.63 13.38 28.24
C ASP A 278 21.18 13.09 26.84
N PHE A 279 20.41 13.46 25.81
CA PHE A 279 20.84 13.40 24.42
C PHE A 279 21.64 14.65 23.97
N SER A 280 22.31 15.33 24.90
CA SER A 280 23.30 16.37 24.57
C SER A 280 24.54 15.77 23.88
N PRO A 281 25.27 16.55 23.07
CA PRO A 281 26.45 16.07 22.37
C PRO A 281 27.55 15.50 23.27
N GLU A 282 27.66 15.91 24.53
CA GLU A 282 28.68 15.41 25.45
C GLU A 282 28.28 14.10 26.16
N ASN A 283 26.99 13.89 26.40
CA ASN A 283 26.49 12.80 27.25
C ASN A 283 25.74 11.70 26.51
N SER A 284 25.40 11.92 25.23
CA SER A 284 24.67 10.94 24.43
C SER A 284 25.45 9.62 24.29
N PRO A 285 24.78 8.46 24.45
CA PRO A 285 25.36 7.16 24.17
C PRO A 285 25.99 7.10 22.78
N THR A 286 27.16 6.48 22.64
CA THR A 286 27.74 6.34 21.30
C THR A 286 27.06 5.19 20.57
N ILE A 287 26.52 5.49 19.38
CA ILE A 287 25.86 4.51 18.52
C ILE A 287 26.69 4.26 17.27
N GLN A 288 26.59 3.06 16.72
CA GLN A 288 26.97 2.79 15.34
C GLN A 288 25.72 2.74 14.45
N LEU A 289 25.62 3.66 13.50
CA LEU A 289 24.60 3.64 12.45
C LEU A 289 25.16 2.89 11.24
N ALA A 290 24.65 1.68 11.00
CA ALA A 290 25.05 0.81 9.91
C ALA A 290 24.02 0.87 8.77
N ILE A 291 24.42 1.47 7.64
CA ILE A 291 23.60 1.67 6.44
C ILE A 291 23.95 0.60 5.41
N PHE A 292 22.94 -0.10 4.90
CA PHE A 292 23.08 -1.18 3.92
C PHE A 292 22.38 -0.81 2.61
N VAL A 293 23.15 -0.74 1.53
CA VAL A 293 22.68 -0.49 0.15
C VAL A 293 22.96 -1.75 -0.67
N GLU A 294 22.05 -2.71 -0.59
CA GLU A 294 22.24 -4.07 -1.10
C GLU A 294 21.69 -4.30 -2.49
N GLY A 295 20.99 -3.31 -3.04
CA GLY A 295 20.33 -3.40 -4.33
C GLY A 295 20.02 -2.03 -4.91
N PRO A 296 19.28 -2.01 -6.02
CA PRO A 296 18.81 -0.77 -6.63
C PRO A 296 17.73 -0.14 -5.72
N THR A 297 17.85 1.15 -5.44
CA THR A 297 17.09 1.85 -4.39
C THR A 297 16.59 3.19 -4.93
N PRO A 298 15.27 3.35 -5.12
CA PRO A 298 14.68 4.64 -5.48
C PRO A 298 14.99 5.71 -4.45
N PHE A 299 15.19 6.95 -4.89
CA PHE A 299 15.32 8.13 -4.04
C PHE A 299 16.43 8.01 -2.99
N LEU A 300 17.54 7.34 -3.30
CA LEU A 300 18.66 7.16 -2.36
C LEU A 300 19.19 8.50 -1.82
N THR A 301 19.19 9.56 -2.62
CA THR A 301 19.57 10.91 -2.15
C THR A 301 18.63 11.40 -1.04
N LEU A 302 17.31 11.24 -1.21
CA LEU A 302 16.32 11.61 -0.19
C LEU A 302 16.52 10.78 1.09
N PHE A 303 16.76 9.48 0.96
CA PHE A 303 17.09 8.61 2.10
C PHE A 303 18.31 9.15 2.88
N LEU A 304 19.39 9.49 2.18
CA LEU A 304 20.61 10.04 2.79
C LEU A 304 20.37 11.42 3.44
N ASP A 305 19.52 12.25 2.85
CA ASP A 305 19.10 13.52 3.44
C ASP A 305 18.33 13.28 4.75
N LYS A 306 17.42 12.31 4.79
CA LYS A 306 16.72 11.90 6.02
C LYS A 306 17.65 11.37 7.10
N ILE A 307 18.66 10.59 6.74
CA ILE A 307 19.73 10.18 7.68
C ILE A 307 20.47 11.40 8.24
N SER A 308 20.79 12.38 7.39
CA SER A 308 21.42 13.63 7.83
C SER A 308 20.51 14.48 8.71
N GLU A 309 19.19 14.42 8.54
CA GLU A 309 18.19 15.13 9.34
C GLU A 309 17.90 14.52 10.72
N LEU A 310 18.31 13.27 10.99
CA LEU A 310 18.13 12.64 12.31
C LEU A 310 18.68 13.53 13.42
N SER A 311 17.89 13.77 14.47
CA SER A 311 18.19 14.74 15.53
C SER A 311 19.26 14.27 16.51
N TYR A 312 19.60 12.97 16.50
CA TYR A 312 20.63 12.40 17.35
C TYR A 312 22.01 13.07 17.11
N PRO A 313 22.79 13.40 18.16
CA PRO A 313 24.04 14.14 17.98
C PRO A 313 25.02 13.40 17.07
N LYS A 314 25.33 13.99 15.90
CA LYS A 314 26.19 13.34 14.89
C LYS A 314 27.58 12.96 15.45
N LYS A 315 28.10 13.74 16.42
CA LYS A 315 29.36 13.44 17.12
C LYS A 315 29.33 12.22 18.03
N SER A 316 28.15 11.66 18.30
CA SER A 316 27.94 10.39 19.00
C SER A 316 27.60 9.25 18.05
N ILE A 317 27.58 9.50 16.73
CA ILE A 317 27.28 8.49 15.70
C ILE A 317 28.57 8.08 14.99
N ARG A 318 28.82 6.77 14.96
CA ARG A 318 29.81 6.12 14.08
C ARG A 318 29.09 5.59 12.86
N LEU A 319 29.50 5.99 11.65
CA LEU A 319 28.89 5.47 10.43
C LEU A 319 29.58 4.18 9.98
N PHE A 320 28.78 3.17 9.69
CA PHE A 320 29.18 2.02 8.88
C PHE A 320 28.33 2.03 7.62
N LEU A 321 28.93 2.03 6.44
CA LEU A 321 28.21 2.05 5.18
C LEU A 321 28.68 0.89 4.32
N HIS A 322 27.77 -0.02 3.99
CA HIS A 322 28.00 -1.07 3.02
C HIS A 322 27.21 -0.77 1.75
N ASN A 323 27.92 -0.72 0.61
CA ASN A 323 27.30 -0.66 -0.70
C ASN A 323 27.68 -1.92 -1.47
N ASN A 324 26.68 -2.67 -1.91
CA ASN A 324 26.85 -3.84 -2.77
C ASN A 324 26.42 -3.56 -4.23
N TYR A 325 25.90 -2.36 -4.52
CA TYR A 325 25.35 -2.01 -5.82
C TYR A 325 26.06 -0.79 -6.44
N ASP A 326 26.86 -1.02 -7.50
CA ASP A 326 27.80 -0.02 -8.01
C ASP A 326 27.13 1.25 -8.57
N TYR A 327 25.91 1.14 -9.10
CA TYR A 327 25.11 2.29 -9.56
C TYR A 327 25.04 3.42 -8.52
N HIS A 328 24.97 3.07 -7.24
CA HIS A 328 24.84 4.02 -6.13
C HIS A 328 26.17 4.59 -5.63
N SER A 329 27.31 4.06 -6.08
CA SER A 329 28.65 4.45 -5.61
C SER A 329 28.88 5.97 -5.75
N GLY A 330 28.43 6.60 -6.83
CA GLY A 330 28.58 8.04 -7.06
C GLY A 330 27.85 8.89 -6.02
N THR A 331 26.57 8.58 -5.78
CA THR A 331 25.70 9.28 -4.81
C THR A 331 26.24 9.15 -3.39
N LEU A 332 26.62 7.93 -2.99
CA LEU A 332 27.15 7.65 -1.65
C LEU A 332 28.49 8.36 -1.40
N ASN A 333 29.41 8.31 -2.36
CA ASN A 333 30.70 8.99 -2.26
C ASN A 333 30.54 10.51 -2.14
N LYS A 334 29.58 11.09 -2.87
CA LYS A 334 29.27 12.52 -2.76
C LYS A 334 28.75 12.87 -1.37
N TRP A 335 27.74 12.15 -0.87
CA TRP A 335 27.16 12.40 0.46
C TRP A 335 28.18 12.23 1.58
N ILE A 336 29.00 11.18 1.53
CA ILE A 336 30.10 10.98 2.50
C ILE A 336 31.05 12.17 2.47
N LYS A 337 31.52 12.60 1.29
CA LYS A 337 32.46 13.71 1.17
C LYS A 337 31.93 14.99 1.83
N GLU A 338 30.62 15.22 1.72
CA GLU A 338 29.92 16.39 2.28
C GLU A 338 29.66 16.25 3.80
N ASN A 339 29.35 15.05 4.29
CA ASN A 339 28.79 14.87 5.64
C ASN A 339 29.74 14.21 6.66
N HIS A 340 30.75 13.43 6.24
CA HIS A 340 31.54 12.57 7.14
C HIS A 340 32.19 13.30 8.33
N LYS A 341 32.53 14.60 8.19
CA LYS A 341 33.16 15.41 9.24
C LYS A 341 32.23 15.73 10.42
N LEU A 342 30.91 15.65 10.21
CA LEU A 342 29.90 15.85 11.25
C LEU A 342 29.86 14.67 12.23
N TYR A 343 30.15 13.48 11.72
CA TYR A 343 30.08 12.22 12.45
C TYR A 343 31.33 11.96 13.32
N LYS A 344 31.23 11.06 14.30
CA LYS A 344 32.34 10.64 15.17
C LYS A 344 33.45 9.96 14.38
N SER A 345 33.05 9.04 13.52
CA SER A 345 33.92 8.29 12.59
C SER A 345 33.06 7.68 11.48
N TYR A 346 33.69 7.21 10.41
CA TYR A 346 33.00 6.50 9.34
C TYR A 346 33.87 5.35 8.79
N LEU A 347 33.23 4.28 8.35
CA LEU A 347 33.83 3.17 7.62
C LEU A 347 32.93 2.83 6.43
N ILE A 348 33.52 2.74 5.24
CA ILE A 348 32.80 2.41 4.01
C ILE A 348 33.36 1.10 3.45
N LYS A 349 32.46 0.21 3.08
CA LYS A 349 32.75 -1.03 2.37
C LYS A 349 32.11 -0.93 0.98
N SER A 350 32.96 -0.90 -0.04
CA SER A 350 32.54 -0.73 -1.43
C SER A 350 32.19 -2.07 -2.08
N PRO A 351 31.44 -2.07 -3.20
CA PRO A 351 31.04 -3.31 -3.89
C PRO A 351 32.25 -4.16 -4.35
N HIS A 352 33.39 -3.51 -4.56
CA HIS A 352 34.64 -4.14 -5.01
C HIS A 352 35.30 -5.02 -3.94
N GLY A 353 34.89 -4.88 -2.67
CA GLY A 353 35.37 -5.69 -1.57
C GLY A 353 34.82 -7.13 -1.55
N LYS A 354 33.80 -7.44 -2.38
CA LYS A 354 33.10 -8.73 -2.44
C LYS A 354 32.62 -9.26 -1.10
N LEU A 355 32.27 -8.37 -0.17
CA LEU A 355 31.50 -8.74 1.01
C LEU A 355 30.06 -8.93 0.57
N ASP A 356 29.48 -10.10 0.88
CA ASP A 356 28.04 -10.24 0.76
C ASP A 356 27.32 -9.53 1.92
N GLU A 357 26.01 -9.40 1.81
CA GLU A 357 25.19 -8.70 2.79
C GLU A 357 25.29 -9.32 4.21
N ALA A 358 25.28 -10.65 4.30
CA ALA A 358 25.33 -11.35 5.58
C ALA A 358 26.67 -11.10 6.29
N GLN A 359 27.77 -11.23 5.56
CA GLN A 359 29.12 -10.91 6.03
C GLN A 359 29.24 -9.43 6.41
N ALA A 360 28.60 -8.53 5.66
CA ALA A 360 28.62 -7.10 5.97
C ALA A 360 27.85 -6.78 7.27
N LYS A 361 26.68 -7.39 7.47
CA LYS A 361 25.90 -7.27 8.72
C LYS A 361 26.67 -7.86 9.90
N ASN A 362 27.24 -9.06 9.77
CA ASN A 362 28.13 -9.67 10.78
C ASN A 362 29.35 -8.76 11.07
N THR A 363 29.97 -8.18 10.04
CA THR A 363 31.09 -7.23 10.21
C THR A 363 30.65 -5.99 11.00
N SER A 364 29.45 -5.46 10.77
CA SER A 364 28.95 -4.30 11.51
C SER A 364 28.77 -4.61 13.00
N VAL A 365 28.31 -5.82 13.35
CA VAL A 365 28.22 -6.31 14.74
C VAL A 365 29.61 -6.35 15.38
N HIS A 366 30.58 -7.00 14.72
CA HIS A 366 31.95 -7.08 15.21
C HIS A 366 32.58 -5.70 15.40
N GLN A 367 32.38 -4.77 14.47
CA GLN A 367 32.91 -3.41 14.57
C GLN A 367 32.34 -2.63 15.76
N CYS A 368 31.07 -2.82 16.11
CA CYS A 368 30.51 -2.22 17.33
C CYS A 368 31.09 -2.89 18.59
N LEU A 369 31.16 -4.23 18.63
CA LEU A 369 31.69 -4.96 19.79
C LEU A 369 33.17 -4.65 20.07
N GLU A 370 34.00 -4.51 19.03
CA GLU A 370 35.43 -4.12 19.12
C GLU A 370 35.65 -2.76 19.77
N LYS A 371 34.64 -1.89 19.80
CA LYS A 371 34.71 -0.54 20.34
C LYS A 371 33.93 -0.50 21.64
N SER A 372 34.65 -0.43 22.75
CA SER A 372 34.05 -0.44 24.09
C SER A 372 33.06 0.71 24.30
N GLU A 373 33.23 1.82 23.59
CA GLU A 373 32.30 2.95 23.65
C GLU A 373 31.02 2.74 22.84
N CYS A 374 30.94 1.76 21.93
CA CYS A 374 29.72 1.51 21.15
C CYS A 374 28.68 0.82 22.04
N GLU A 375 27.62 1.54 22.40
CA GLU A 375 26.55 1.07 23.29
C GLU A 375 25.35 0.52 22.51
N TYR A 376 25.15 0.99 21.27
CA TYR A 376 24.07 0.56 20.40
C TYR A 376 24.53 0.40 18.95
N LEU A 377 23.96 -0.57 18.26
CA LEU A 377 24.04 -0.74 16.81
C LEU A 377 22.65 -0.47 16.22
N PHE A 378 22.52 0.55 15.37
CA PHE A 378 21.31 0.79 14.60
C PHE A 378 21.56 0.41 13.14
N THR A 379 20.98 -0.70 12.71
CA THR A 379 21.04 -1.16 11.31
C THR A 379 19.89 -0.56 10.52
N VAL A 380 20.16 -0.02 9.33
CA VAL A 380 19.16 0.60 8.45
C VAL A 380 19.46 0.23 6.99
N ASN A 381 18.50 -0.40 6.32
CA ASN A 381 18.57 -0.65 4.88
C ASN A 381 18.13 0.60 4.11
N SER A 382 18.67 0.78 2.91
CA SER A 382 18.44 1.98 2.08
C SER A 382 17.00 2.19 1.61
N ASP A 383 16.14 1.17 1.73
CA ASP A 383 14.73 1.22 1.40
C ASP A 383 13.84 1.73 2.54
N ALA A 384 14.39 1.99 3.74
CA ALA A 384 13.68 2.58 4.87
C ALA A 384 13.77 4.11 4.90
N MET A 385 12.70 4.79 4.45
CA MET A 385 12.60 6.25 4.53
C MET A 385 12.19 6.70 5.94
N LEU A 386 13.18 7.06 6.77
CA LEU A 386 12.95 7.48 8.15
C LEU A 386 12.51 8.96 8.21
N THR A 387 11.21 9.21 8.33
CA THR A 387 10.66 10.58 8.36
C THR A 387 10.66 11.17 9.76
N ASN A 388 10.65 10.34 10.81
CA ASN A 388 10.74 10.78 12.19
C ASN A 388 12.21 11.02 12.59
N LYS A 389 12.54 12.28 12.92
CA LYS A 389 13.91 12.69 13.22
C LYS A 389 14.42 12.17 14.56
N ASP A 390 13.52 11.89 15.51
CA ASP A 390 13.82 11.50 16.89
C ASP A 390 13.82 9.98 17.10
N ILE A 391 13.75 9.21 16.01
CA ILE A 391 13.59 7.74 16.03
C ILE A 391 14.63 7.02 16.90
N ILE A 392 15.90 7.43 16.87
CA ILE A 392 16.95 6.77 17.66
C ILE A 392 16.70 6.98 19.15
N GLN A 393 16.37 8.20 19.57
CA GLN A 393 16.09 8.55 20.95
C GLN A 393 14.88 7.78 21.46
N LEU A 394 13.79 7.75 20.67
CA LEU A 394 12.57 7.02 21.01
C LEU A 394 12.85 5.54 21.23
N LEU A 395 13.57 4.88 20.31
CA LEU A 395 13.89 3.46 20.41
C LEU A 395 14.81 3.14 21.60
N ILE A 396 15.79 4.00 21.90
CA ILE A 396 16.65 3.86 23.10
C ILE A 396 15.80 3.99 24.37
N GLN A 397 14.92 4.99 24.44
CA GLN A 397 14.04 5.24 25.60
C GLN A 397 13.11 4.06 25.89
N ARG A 398 12.71 3.26 24.88
CA ARG A 398 11.92 2.04 25.07
C ARG A 398 12.64 0.93 25.83
N ASN A 399 13.96 1.02 25.99
CA ASN A 399 14.75 0.10 26.81
C ASN A 399 14.55 -1.38 26.47
N ARG A 400 14.54 -1.70 25.17
CA ARG A 400 14.45 -3.08 24.68
C ARG A 400 15.79 -3.49 24.08
N SER A 401 16.20 -4.74 24.31
CA SER A 401 17.50 -5.23 23.82
C SER A 401 17.58 -5.26 22.29
N ILE A 402 16.47 -5.57 21.63
CA ILE A 402 16.34 -5.63 20.17
C ILE A 402 14.99 -5.04 19.79
N ILE A 403 14.99 -3.91 19.08
CA ILE A 403 13.75 -3.21 18.73
C ILE A 403 13.81 -2.60 17.32
N ALA A 404 12.72 -2.73 16.58
CA ALA A 404 12.53 -2.14 15.27
C ALA A 404 11.36 -1.14 15.29
N PRO A 405 11.50 0.04 14.67
CA PRO A 405 10.34 0.86 14.35
C PRO A 405 9.50 0.16 13.28
N LEU A 406 8.18 0.09 13.47
CA LEU A 406 7.27 -0.44 12.46
C LEU A 406 7.15 0.56 11.32
N ILE A 407 7.61 0.16 10.14
CA ILE A 407 7.48 0.91 8.90
C ILE A 407 6.82 0.03 7.83
N ARG A 408 5.92 0.63 7.06
CA ARG A 408 5.15 -0.06 6.03
C ARG A 408 5.30 0.62 4.68
N MET A 409 5.03 -0.15 3.63
CA MET A 409 4.95 0.40 2.28
C MET A 409 3.65 1.20 2.12
N PRO A 410 3.70 2.47 1.67
CA PRO A 410 2.51 3.31 1.54
C PRO A 410 1.45 2.66 0.64
N GLY A 411 0.18 2.76 1.05
CA GLY A 411 -0.95 2.17 0.30
C GLY A 411 -0.99 0.64 0.25
N LYS A 412 -0.05 -0.07 0.91
CA LYS A 412 -0.01 -1.53 0.99
C LYS A 412 0.05 -1.99 2.46
N TYR A 413 -0.03 -3.30 2.65
CA TYR A 413 0.09 -3.95 3.96
C TYR A 413 1.48 -4.52 4.24
N TRP A 414 2.38 -4.55 3.24
CA TRP A 414 3.75 -5.01 3.43
C TRP A 414 4.49 -4.09 4.40
N SER A 415 5.14 -4.69 5.40
CA SER A 415 5.89 -4.02 6.45
C SER A 415 7.15 -4.79 6.81
N ASN A 416 8.03 -4.16 7.59
CA ASN A 416 9.25 -4.77 8.13
C ASN A 416 9.00 -5.64 9.38
N PHE A 417 7.77 -6.13 9.57
CA PHE A 417 7.31 -6.84 10.77
C PHE A 417 6.45 -8.03 10.38
N TRP A 418 6.70 -9.21 10.97
CA TRP A 418 5.73 -10.31 10.99
C TRP A 418 5.40 -10.71 12.43
N GLY A 419 4.12 -10.74 12.75
CA GLY A 419 3.63 -11.25 14.04
C GLY A 419 3.72 -12.77 14.17
N GLN A 420 3.87 -13.51 13.07
CA GLN A 420 4.01 -14.96 13.13
C GLN A 420 4.90 -15.50 11.99
N VAL A 421 5.47 -16.68 12.22
CA VAL A 421 6.15 -17.48 11.20
C VAL A 421 5.49 -18.84 11.10
N ALA A 422 5.47 -19.41 9.91
CA ALA A 422 5.05 -20.78 9.66
C ALA A 422 6.11 -21.76 10.21
N PRO A 423 5.77 -23.06 10.37
CA PRO A 423 6.72 -24.07 10.87
C PRO A 423 8.00 -24.22 10.04
N ASP A 424 7.97 -23.85 8.76
CA ASP A 424 9.14 -23.81 7.86
C ASP A 424 10.00 -22.54 8.01
N GLY A 425 9.60 -21.62 8.89
CA GLY A 425 10.29 -20.36 9.16
C GLY A 425 9.90 -19.19 8.24
N PHE A 426 9.03 -19.41 7.26
CA PHE A 426 8.55 -18.37 6.35
C PHE A 426 7.36 -17.59 6.93
N TYR A 427 6.90 -16.58 6.19
CA TYR A 427 5.82 -15.70 6.60
C TYR A 427 4.54 -16.48 6.95
N ALA A 428 3.98 -16.17 8.12
CA ALA A 428 2.60 -16.48 8.45
C ALA A 428 1.92 -15.22 9.01
N ARG A 429 0.64 -15.04 8.66
CA ARG A 429 -0.13 -13.91 9.17
C ARG A 429 -0.60 -14.18 10.60
N SER A 430 -0.25 -13.31 11.54
CA SER A 430 -0.82 -13.32 12.89
C SER A 430 -2.26 -12.79 12.89
N PHE A 431 -3.04 -13.17 13.90
CA PHE A 431 -4.46 -12.80 13.99
C PHE A 431 -4.72 -11.29 14.12
N ASP A 432 -3.71 -10.54 14.55
CA ASP A 432 -3.72 -9.11 14.87
C ASP A 432 -2.89 -8.26 13.89
N TYR A 433 -2.41 -8.86 12.80
CA TYR A 433 -1.48 -8.21 11.88
C TYR A 433 -2.04 -6.91 11.30
N PHE A 434 -3.31 -6.91 10.89
CA PHE A 434 -3.92 -5.73 10.27
C PHE A 434 -4.15 -4.61 11.28
N GLU A 435 -4.63 -4.94 12.47
CA GLU A 435 -4.86 -3.99 13.55
C GLU A 435 -3.56 -3.30 13.98
N ILE A 436 -2.43 -4.02 13.99
CA ILE A 436 -1.11 -3.46 14.30
C ILE A 436 -0.61 -2.54 13.18
N ILE A 437 -0.61 -3.01 11.91
CA ILE A 437 -0.04 -2.21 10.80
C ILE A 437 -0.90 -1.01 10.41
N GLN A 438 -2.21 -1.05 10.68
CA GLN A 438 -3.12 0.07 10.43
C GLN A 438 -3.10 1.09 11.58
N GLY A 439 -2.54 0.72 12.73
CA GLY A 439 -2.46 1.58 13.91
C GLY A 439 -3.73 1.54 14.78
N ASP A 440 -4.65 0.61 14.54
CA ASP A 440 -5.82 0.38 15.40
C ASP A 440 -5.40 -0.13 16.79
N ARG A 441 -4.29 -0.89 16.84
CA ARG A 441 -3.60 -1.27 18.07
C ARG A 441 -2.18 -0.74 18.03
N LYS A 442 -1.90 0.23 18.89
CA LYS A 442 -0.56 0.78 19.11
C LYS A 442 0.10 0.14 20.32
N GLY A 443 1.41 -0.09 20.24
CA GLY A 443 2.22 -0.67 21.31
C GLY A 443 3.60 -1.13 20.84
N ILE A 444 4.25 -1.91 21.71
CA ILE A 444 5.53 -2.58 21.47
C ILE A 444 5.22 -4.07 21.42
N TRP A 445 5.48 -4.71 20.28
CA TRP A 445 5.03 -6.07 20.00
C TRP A 445 6.22 -7.01 19.99
N ASN A 446 6.20 -8.07 20.80
CA ASN A 446 7.12 -9.19 20.63
C ASN A 446 6.77 -9.89 19.31
N ALA A 447 7.64 -9.68 18.32
CA ALA A 447 7.49 -10.07 16.94
C ALA A 447 8.18 -11.41 16.67
N ALA A 448 7.64 -12.18 15.72
CA ALA A 448 8.35 -13.33 15.20
C ALA A 448 9.46 -12.91 14.21
N PHE A 449 9.31 -11.79 13.53
CA PHE A 449 10.27 -11.27 12.55
C PHE A 449 10.24 -9.75 12.54
N ILE A 450 11.43 -9.15 12.46
CA ILE A 450 11.66 -7.72 12.21
C ILE A 450 12.81 -7.58 11.20
N SER A 451 12.76 -6.55 10.37
CA SER A 451 13.80 -6.28 9.36
C SER A 451 14.01 -4.80 9.12
N THR A 452 14.90 -4.48 8.18
CA THR A 452 15.07 -3.17 7.54
C THR A 452 15.63 -2.05 8.43
N ALA A 453 15.08 -1.82 9.61
CA ALA A 453 15.57 -0.87 10.60
C ALA A 453 15.51 -1.53 11.98
N ILE A 454 16.66 -1.78 12.62
CA ILE A 454 16.72 -2.48 13.91
C ILE A 454 17.80 -1.88 14.80
N LEU A 455 17.41 -1.49 16.00
CA LEU A 455 18.30 -1.07 17.08
C LEU A 455 18.60 -2.25 18.01
N TYR A 456 19.88 -2.53 18.20
CA TYR A 456 20.40 -3.52 19.12
C TYR A 456 21.17 -2.80 20.23
N ASN A 457 20.91 -3.13 21.48
CA ASN A 457 21.78 -2.72 22.58
C ASN A 457 23.04 -3.60 22.63
N ARG A 458 24.09 -3.12 23.31
CA ARG A 458 25.36 -3.86 23.41
C ARG A 458 25.19 -5.27 23.99
N GLU A 459 24.36 -5.42 25.03
CA GLU A 459 24.10 -6.72 25.65
C GLU A 459 23.53 -7.74 24.65
N ALA A 460 22.66 -7.31 23.74
CA ALA A 460 22.12 -8.16 22.68
C ALA A 460 23.22 -8.63 21.73
N LEU A 461 24.15 -7.75 21.36
CA LEU A 461 25.26 -8.07 20.47
C LEU A 461 26.24 -9.05 21.14
N GLU A 462 26.55 -8.87 22.43
CA GLU A 462 27.46 -9.73 23.19
C GLU A 462 26.92 -11.15 23.36
N LYS A 463 25.60 -11.30 23.42
CA LYS A 463 24.89 -12.59 23.45
C LYS A 463 24.82 -13.28 22.07
N GLY A 464 25.35 -12.64 21.03
CA GLY A 464 25.53 -13.20 19.70
C GLY A 464 24.40 -12.87 18.73
N LEU A 465 24.77 -12.66 17.47
CA LEU A 465 23.87 -12.43 16.34
C LEU A 465 24.55 -12.98 15.08
N ASN A 466 23.81 -13.67 14.22
CA ASN A 466 24.34 -14.22 12.98
C ASN A 466 23.33 -14.04 11.84
N PHE A 467 23.80 -13.49 10.73
CA PHE A 467 22.99 -13.26 9.52
C PHE A 467 23.27 -14.27 8.39
N GLU A 468 24.12 -15.27 8.63
CA GLU A 468 24.43 -16.31 7.64
C GLU A 468 23.52 -17.53 7.78
N SER A 469 22.92 -17.95 6.66
CA SER A 469 22.13 -19.18 6.57
C SER A 469 22.23 -19.77 5.15
N PRO A 470 22.30 -21.11 5.00
CA PRO A 470 22.25 -21.75 3.70
C PRO A 470 20.85 -21.75 3.08
N ASP A 471 19.80 -21.70 3.91
CA ASP A 471 18.40 -21.95 3.50
C ASP A 471 17.54 -20.68 3.54
N LEU A 472 17.96 -19.65 4.27
CA LEU A 472 17.21 -18.42 4.51
C LEU A 472 17.89 -17.21 3.88
N SER A 473 17.10 -16.20 3.51
CA SER A 473 17.65 -14.89 3.13
C SER A 473 18.34 -14.21 4.32
N THR A 474 19.23 -13.26 4.06
CA THR A 474 19.96 -12.51 5.10
C THR A 474 19.03 -11.90 6.14
N ASP A 475 17.93 -11.28 5.69
CA ASP A 475 16.94 -10.66 6.56
C ASP A 475 16.16 -11.67 7.42
N MET A 476 16.03 -12.92 6.97
CA MET A 476 15.38 -13.99 7.74
C MET A 476 16.33 -14.72 8.67
N ALA A 477 17.61 -14.84 8.31
CA ALA A 477 18.63 -15.56 9.06
C ALA A 477 18.83 -15.00 10.48
N GLY A 478 18.96 -13.66 10.60
CA GLY A 478 19.12 -12.98 11.89
C GLY A 478 17.95 -13.26 12.86
N PRO A 479 16.71 -12.93 12.48
CA PRO A 479 15.53 -13.25 13.28
C PRO A 479 15.36 -14.74 13.58
N ALA A 480 15.67 -15.63 12.65
CA ALA A 480 15.63 -17.07 12.88
C ALA A 480 16.63 -17.51 13.96
N PHE A 481 17.87 -17.02 13.89
CA PHE A 481 18.90 -17.25 14.90
C PHE A 481 18.45 -16.75 16.28
N LEU A 482 17.87 -15.54 16.35
CA LEU A 482 17.38 -14.96 17.60
C LEU A 482 16.26 -15.80 18.23
N ARG A 483 15.31 -16.30 17.41
CA ARG A 483 14.25 -17.20 17.89
C ARG A 483 14.82 -18.53 18.40
N GLU A 484 15.80 -19.12 17.71
CA GLU A 484 16.46 -20.36 18.17
C GLU A 484 17.14 -20.15 19.53
N LYS A 485 17.68 -18.95 19.78
CA LYS A 485 18.30 -18.56 21.06
C LYS A 485 17.30 -18.05 22.11
N GLY A 486 15.99 -18.10 21.84
CA GLY A 486 14.96 -17.64 22.77
C GLY A 486 15.02 -16.14 23.08
N ARG A 487 15.52 -15.33 22.13
CA ARG A 487 15.66 -13.87 22.23
C ARG A 487 14.43 -13.18 21.68
N PHE A 488 13.86 -12.25 22.42
CA PHE A 488 12.71 -11.49 21.96
C PHE A 488 13.16 -10.38 21.00
N MET A 489 12.32 -10.13 20.01
CA MET A 489 12.47 -9.07 19.03
C MET A 489 11.24 -8.19 19.13
N TYR A 490 11.42 -6.90 19.33
CA TYR A 490 10.30 -5.99 19.53
C TYR A 490 10.05 -5.12 18.29
N SER A 491 8.79 -4.85 17.98
CA SER A 491 8.38 -3.88 16.96
C SER A 491 7.55 -2.77 17.61
N ASP A 492 7.95 -1.51 17.43
CA ASP A 492 7.26 -0.33 17.98
C ASP A 492 6.41 0.35 16.90
N ASN A 493 5.11 0.49 17.13
CA ASN A 493 4.20 1.24 16.25
C ASN A 493 3.47 2.38 16.98
N GLN A 494 4.01 2.85 18.11
CA GLN A 494 3.40 3.94 18.87
C GLN A 494 3.43 5.27 18.09
N GLU A 495 4.54 5.52 17.39
CA GLU A 495 4.73 6.69 16.53
C GLU A 495 4.74 6.33 15.04
N GLU A 496 4.54 7.34 14.19
CA GLU A 496 4.87 7.22 12.77
C GLU A 496 6.37 7.46 12.60
N TYR A 497 7.09 6.42 12.20
CA TYR A 497 8.55 6.46 12.07
C TYR A 497 9.05 6.75 10.65
N GLY A 498 8.25 6.40 9.65
CA GLY A 498 8.66 6.39 8.26
C GLY A 498 7.90 5.38 7.42
N HIS A 499 8.44 5.08 6.25
CA HIS A 499 7.84 4.15 5.29
C HIS A 499 8.90 3.38 4.49
N LEU A 500 8.46 2.30 3.85
CA LEU A 500 9.29 1.51 2.94
C LEU A 500 9.13 1.99 1.50
N THR A 501 10.23 2.05 0.76
CA THR A 501 10.23 2.28 -0.69
C THR A 501 10.15 0.97 -1.48
N ASP A 502 9.54 1.03 -2.66
CA ASP A 502 9.36 -0.10 -3.58
C ASP A 502 10.28 0.03 -4.78
N ALA A 503 11.26 -0.87 -4.89
CA ALA A 503 12.22 -0.91 -5.99
C ALA A 503 11.79 -1.79 -7.18
N THR A 504 10.59 -2.39 -7.15
CA THR A 504 10.18 -3.43 -8.11
C THR A 504 10.30 -2.99 -9.58
N ASN A 505 9.92 -1.74 -9.90
CA ASN A 505 9.98 -1.20 -11.27
C ASN A 505 11.10 -0.18 -11.46
N PHE A 506 12.10 -0.16 -10.57
CA PHE A 506 13.18 0.83 -10.63
C PHE A 506 14.23 0.46 -11.67
N ASP A 507 14.15 1.13 -12.83
CA ASP A 507 14.99 0.86 -13.99
C ASP A 507 16.24 1.74 -14.03
N VAL A 508 17.35 1.19 -13.53
CA VAL A 508 18.67 1.87 -13.47
C VAL A 508 19.29 2.16 -14.84
N THR A 509 18.72 1.67 -15.94
CA THR A 509 19.21 1.97 -17.30
C THR A 509 18.74 3.34 -17.80
N ARG A 510 17.76 3.95 -17.13
CA ARG A 510 17.28 5.31 -17.42
C ARG A 510 18.25 6.36 -16.91
N ARG A 511 18.17 7.56 -17.49
CA ARG A 511 19.03 8.67 -17.10
C ARG A 511 18.66 9.19 -15.71
N ASN A 512 17.36 9.31 -15.43
CA ASN A 512 16.78 9.73 -14.15
C ASN A 512 15.67 8.75 -13.73
N PRO A 513 16.02 7.54 -13.23
CA PRO A 513 15.05 6.49 -12.92
C PRO A 513 13.96 6.91 -11.90
N ASP A 514 14.33 7.72 -10.90
CA ASP A 514 13.42 8.22 -9.85
C ASP A 514 12.19 8.95 -10.43
N MET A 515 12.32 9.63 -11.58
CA MET A 515 11.19 10.32 -12.23
C MET A 515 10.03 9.38 -12.56
N TYR A 516 10.32 8.10 -12.80
CA TYR A 516 9.36 7.08 -13.22
C TYR A 516 8.71 6.35 -12.03
N MET A 517 9.07 6.70 -10.79
CA MET A 517 8.59 6.02 -9.58
C MET A 517 7.31 6.61 -8.98
N LEU A 518 6.59 7.47 -9.73
CA LEU A 518 5.35 8.14 -9.30
C LEU A 518 4.27 7.17 -8.76
N TYR A 519 4.16 5.96 -9.32
CA TYR A 519 3.13 5.00 -8.91
C TYR A 519 3.54 4.17 -7.70
N ASP A 520 4.79 3.71 -7.69
CA ASP A 520 5.29 2.77 -6.69
C ASP A 520 5.70 3.49 -5.40
N ASN A 521 6.19 4.74 -5.52
CA ASN A 521 6.71 5.56 -4.42
C ASN A 521 6.18 6.99 -4.51
N LYS A 522 4.84 7.14 -4.52
CA LYS A 522 4.17 8.44 -4.72
C LYS A 522 4.61 9.51 -3.72
N LEU A 523 4.73 9.16 -2.43
CA LEU A 523 5.09 10.09 -1.36
C LEU A 523 6.51 10.67 -1.54
N ASP A 524 7.47 9.81 -1.86
CA ASP A 524 8.86 10.23 -2.12
C ASP A 524 8.95 11.03 -3.43
N TRP A 525 8.21 10.60 -4.45
CA TRP A 525 8.12 11.32 -5.72
C TRP A 525 7.56 12.74 -5.51
N GLU A 526 6.47 12.89 -4.74
CA GLU A 526 5.87 14.18 -4.41
C GLU A 526 6.88 15.07 -3.68
N THR A 527 7.59 14.52 -2.70
CA THR A 527 8.60 15.23 -1.91
C THR A 527 9.74 15.78 -2.78
N VAL A 528 10.16 15.03 -3.80
CA VAL A 528 11.30 15.40 -4.67
C VAL A 528 10.88 16.24 -5.88
N TYR A 529 9.72 15.96 -6.45
CA TYR A 529 9.34 16.45 -7.78
C TYR A 529 8.17 17.42 -7.83
N LEU A 530 7.36 17.54 -6.77
CA LEU A 530 6.42 18.66 -6.68
C LEU A 530 7.13 19.94 -6.25
N HIS A 531 6.62 21.07 -6.71
CA HIS A 531 7.11 22.37 -6.25
C HIS A 531 6.83 22.51 -4.74
N GLU A 532 7.76 23.07 -3.96
CA GLU A 532 7.62 23.25 -2.49
C GLU A 532 6.31 23.97 -2.10
N ASN A 533 5.94 24.99 -2.90
CA ASN A 533 4.71 25.76 -2.72
C ASN A 533 3.47 25.18 -3.42
N TYR A 534 3.51 23.94 -3.92
CA TYR A 534 2.38 23.33 -4.63
C TYR A 534 1.13 23.21 -3.76
N SER A 535 1.29 22.81 -2.49
CA SER A 535 0.18 22.68 -1.53
C SER A 535 -0.54 24.01 -1.27
N GLY A 536 0.18 25.13 -1.37
CA GLY A 536 -0.36 26.48 -1.26
C GLY A 536 -1.45 26.81 -2.29
N ASN A 537 -1.52 26.06 -3.40
CA ASN A 537 -2.60 26.19 -4.39
C ASN A 537 -4.00 25.88 -3.82
N PHE A 538 -4.11 25.23 -2.65
CA PHE A 538 -5.39 24.81 -2.07
C PHE A 538 -5.78 25.59 -0.81
N GLU A 539 -5.01 26.62 -0.45
CA GLU A 539 -5.37 27.49 0.67
C GLU A 539 -6.70 28.23 0.41
N PRO A 540 -7.56 28.43 1.43
CA PRO A 540 -8.89 29.02 1.23
C PRO A 540 -8.90 30.40 0.55
N ASP A 541 -7.87 31.22 0.81
CA ASP A 541 -7.76 32.60 0.34
C ASP A 541 -6.67 32.78 -0.75
N VAL A 542 -6.31 31.69 -1.45
CA VAL A 542 -5.27 31.74 -2.49
C VAL A 542 -5.67 32.70 -3.62
N ASN A 543 -4.84 33.71 -3.86
CA ASN A 543 -5.00 34.62 -4.99
C ASN A 543 -4.02 34.23 -6.10
N TYR A 544 -4.50 33.47 -7.08
CA TYR A 544 -3.66 33.05 -8.20
C TYR A 544 -3.21 34.26 -9.03
N SER A 545 -1.92 34.30 -9.34
CA SER A 545 -1.37 35.33 -10.23
C SER A 545 -2.00 35.21 -11.61
N MET A 546 -2.61 36.30 -12.09
CA MET A 546 -3.25 36.37 -13.40
C MET A 546 -2.54 37.42 -14.26
N PRO A 547 -1.36 37.12 -14.82
CA PRO A 547 -0.55 38.10 -15.56
C PRO A 547 -1.24 38.68 -16.80
N CYS A 548 -2.13 37.93 -17.44
CA CYS A 548 -3.02 38.40 -18.50
C CYS A 548 -4.45 37.95 -18.19
N PRO A 549 -5.50 38.60 -18.75
CA PRO A 549 -6.89 38.18 -18.52
C PRO A 549 -7.08 36.68 -18.82
N ASP A 550 -7.60 35.91 -17.87
CA ASP A 550 -7.80 34.45 -17.94
C ASP A 550 -6.52 33.63 -18.26
N VAL A 551 -5.34 34.18 -17.95
CA VAL A 551 -4.06 33.47 -17.99
C VAL A 551 -3.52 33.41 -16.56
N TYR A 552 -3.49 32.21 -15.99
CA TYR A 552 -3.08 32.00 -14.60
C TYR A 552 -1.70 31.41 -14.51
N ASN A 553 -0.94 31.81 -13.49
CA ASN A 553 0.38 31.27 -13.20
C ASN A 553 0.37 30.54 -11.86
N VAL A 554 0.77 29.26 -11.85
CA VAL A 554 0.74 28.42 -10.64
C VAL A 554 2.00 27.54 -10.52
N PRO A 555 2.52 27.32 -9.30
CA PRO A 555 3.61 26.38 -9.06
C PRO A 555 3.11 24.94 -9.24
N LEU A 556 3.90 24.09 -9.91
CA LEU A 556 3.55 22.68 -10.14
C LEU A 556 4.66 21.73 -9.75
N VAL A 557 5.79 21.78 -10.46
CA VAL A 557 6.90 20.81 -10.32
C VAL A 557 8.16 21.49 -9.80
N SER A 558 9.04 20.72 -9.17
CA SER A 558 10.29 21.25 -8.61
C SER A 558 11.29 21.63 -9.71
N PRO A 559 12.28 22.51 -9.42
CA PRO A 559 13.39 22.76 -10.33
C PRO A 559 14.16 21.48 -10.69
N LEU A 560 14.26 20.52 -9.76
CA LEU A 560 14.92 19.23 -10.00
C LEU A 560 14.15 18.38 -11.01
N TYR A 561 12.81 18.34 -10.91
CA TYR A 561 11.97 17.69 -11.93
C TYR A 561 12.25 18.25 -13.32
N CYS A 562 12.30 19.57 -13.42
CA CYS A 562 12.54 20.26 -14.69
C CYS A 562 13.90 19.90 -15.28
N GLN A 563 14.94 19.90 -14.44
CA GLN A 563 16.29 19.47 -14.83
C GLN A 563 16.28 18.02 -15.32
N HIS A 564 15.72 17.09 -14.54
CA HIS A 564 15.71 15.68 -14.88
C HIS A 564 14.90 15.41 -16.17
N LEU A 565 13.79 16.13 -16.39
CA LEU A 565 13.02 16.02 -17.63
C LEU A 565 13.84 16.48 -18.84
N ILE A 566 14.56 17.60 -18.73
CA ILE A 566 15.46 18.07 -19.80
C ILE A 566 16.54 17.03 -20.08
N GLU A 567 17.16 16.46 -19.04
CA GLU A 567 18.19 15.43 -19.19
C GLU A 567 17.68 14.17 -19.88
N GLU A 568 16.46 13.71 -19.56
CA GLU A 568 15.81 12.58 -20.25
C GLU A 568 15.55 12.89 -21.74
N MET A 569 15.06 14.09 -22.05
CA MET A 569 14.81 14.52 -23.43
C MET A 569 16.10 14.62 -24.25
N GLU A 570 17.15 15.22 -23.68
CA GLU A 570 18.45 15.31 -24.34
C GLU A 570 19.14 13.94 -24.47
N PHE A 571 18.97 13.06 -23.50
CA PHE A 571 19.48 11.68 -23.56
C PHE A 571 18.80 10.88 -24.69
N PHE A 572 17.49 11.06 -24.88
CA PHE A 572 16.79 10.49 -26.04
C PHE A 572 17.28 11.09 -27.36
N GLY A 573 17.49 12.41 -27.40
CA GLY A 573 18.21 13.14 -28.44
C GLY A 573 17.55 13.23 -29.82
N LYS A 574 16.46 12.48 -30.08
CA LYS A 574 15.75 12.45 -31.37
C LYS A 574 14.69 13.54 -31.47
N TRP A 575 15.10 14.81 -31.39
CA TRP A 575 14.24 15.98 -31.57
C TRP A 575 13.61 16.04 -32.97
N SER A 576 12.41 16.63 -33.08
CA SER A 576 11.75 16.87 -34.38
C SER A 576 12.54 17.84 -35.26
N GLY A 577 12.27 17.83 -36.56
CA GLY A 577 12.84 18.78 -37.52
C GLY A 577 12.18 20.17 -37.52
N GLY A 578 11.12 20.40 -36.75
CA GLY A 578 10.33 21.65 -36.74
C GLY A 578 9.57 21.90 -38.05
N GLY A 579 9.30 20.85 -38.83
CA GLY A 579 8.55 20.90 -40.09
C GLY A 579 7.19 20.24 -39.96
N HIS A 580 6.27 20.57 -40.86
CA HIS A 580 4.89 20.07 -40.84
C HIS A 580 4.73 18.55 -40.97
N ASN A 581 5.75 17.83 -41.46
CA ASN A 581 5.69 16.38 -41.59
C ASN A 581 6.57 15.75 -40.52
N ASP A 582 5.98 14.92 -39.67
CA ASP A 582 6.68 14.19 -38.63
C ASP A 582 6.22 12.73 -38.59
N ALA A 583 7.06 11.85 -39.15
CA ALA A 583 6.81 10.40 -39.19
C ALA A 583 6.77 9.74 -37.80
N ARG A 584 7.17 10.44 -36.74
CA ARG A 584 7.09 9.98 -35.35
C ARG A 584 5.68 10.11 -34.77
N LEU A 585 4.80 10.91 -35.40
CA LEU A 585 3.42 11.14 -34.99
C LEU A 585 2.44 10.19 -35.69
N ALA A 586 1.37 9.81 -34.97
CA ALA A 586 0.25 9.09 -35.58
C ALA A 586 -0.50 10.03 -36.54
N GLY A 587 -0.33 9.82 -37.84
CA GLY A 587 -0.90 10.66 -38.91
C GLY A 587 0.13 11.51 -39.67
N GLY A 588 1.39 11.57 -39.21
CA GLY A 588 2.50 12.11 -39.99
C GLY A 588 2.54 13.63 -40.22
N TYR A 589 1.56 14.39 -39.72
CA TYR A 589 1.40 15.83 -39.99
C TYR A 589 1.12 16.66 -38.72
N GLU A 590 1.80 17.79 -38.58
CA GLU A 590 1.70 18.70 -37.45
C GLU A 590 1.24 20.09 -37.91
N ASN A 591 0.11 20.58 -37.39
CA ASN A 591 -0.51 21.83 -37.85
C ASN A 591 0.32 23.08 -37.47
N VAL A 592 1.02 23.02 -36.33
CA VAL A 592 1.89 24.10 -35.83
C VAL A 592 3.21 23.46 -35.41
N PRO A 593 4.17 23.32 -36.34
CA PRO A 593 5.33 22.47 -36.10
C PRO A 593 6.28 23.05 -35.07
N THR A 594 6.68 22.22 -34.11
CA THR A 594 7.69 22.55 -33.09
C THR A 594 8.85 21.57 -33.09
N VAL A 595 10.06 22.02 -32.75
CA VAL A 595 11.20 21.13 -32.45
C VAL A 595 10.95 20.51 -31.08
N ASP A 596 10.48 19.26 -31.08
CA ASP A 596 9.94 18.63 -29.87
C ASP A 596 10.25 17.13 -29.72
N ILE A 597 9.98 16.65 -28.51
CA ILE A 597 9.90 15.24 -28.14
C ILE A 597 8.61 15.03 -27.33
N HIS A 598 7.84 14.02 -27.73
CA HIS A 598 6.60 13.61 -27.08
C HIS A 598 6.87 12.66 -25.91
N MET A 599 6.05 12.73 -24.88
CA MET A 599 6.19 11.91 -23.66
C MET A 599 6.10 10.41 -23.94
N ASN A 600 5.34 9.98 -24.94
CA ASN A 600 5.26 8.56 -25.31
C ASN A 600 6.58 8.03 -25.90
N GLN A 601 7.40 8.88 -26.52
CA GLN A 601 8.67 8.50 -27.15
C GLN A 601 9.74 8.12 -26.11
N ILE A 602 9.64 8.68 -24.90
CA ILE A 602 10.50 8.34 -23.75
C ILE A 602 9.80 7.39 -22.76
N GLY A 603 8.56 6.95 -23.07
CA GLY A 603 7.77 6.06 -22.22
C GLY A 603 7.21 6.73 -20.95
N TYR A 604 7.07 8.07 -20.94
CA TYR A 604 6.63 8.86 -19.79
C TYR A 604 5.18 9.38 -19.90
N GLU A 605 4.46 9.04 -20.98
CA GLU A 605 3.09 9.51 -21.24
C GLU A 605 2.13 9.21 -20.09
N LYS A 606 2.13 7.97 -19.58
CA LYS A 606 1.25 7.58 -18.47
C LYS A 606 1.53 8.41 -17.22
N HIS A 607 2.80 8.57 -16.86
CA HIS A 607 3.22 9.37 -15.71
C HIS A 607 2.76 10.82 -15.86
N TRP A 608 2.96 11.42 -17.03
CA TRP A 608 2.51 12.79 -17.29
C TRP A 608 0.98 12.94 -17.25
N LEU A 609 0.23 11.99 -17.78
CA LEU A 609 -1.24 11.97 -17.67
C LEU A 609 -1.70 11.89 -16.21
N THR A 610 -0.97 11.14 -15.38
CA THR A 610 -1.23 11.07 -13.94
C THR A 610 -0.92 12.40 -13.27
N ILE A 611 0.17 13.09 -13.65
CA ILE A 611 0.48 14.44 -13.16
C ILE A 611 -0.64 15.43 -13.51
N ILE A 612 -1.17 15.36 -14.74
CA ILE A 612 -2.32 16.19 -15.14
C ILE A 612 -3.51 15.89 -14.23
N LYS A 613 -3.88 14.62 -14.11
CA LYS A 613 -5.06 14.20 -13.37
C LYS A 613 -4.97 14.52 -11.88
N ASP A 614 -3.87 14.16 -11.24
CA ASP A 614 -3.72 14.22 -9.79
C ASP A 614 -3.28 15.60 -9.31
N TYR A 615 -2.55 16.38 -10.13
CA TYR A 615 -1.97 17.65 -9.69
C TYR A 615 -2.42 18.89 -10.46
N VAL A 616 -2.70 18.78 -11.75
CA VAL A 616 -3.14 19.94 -12.57
C VAL A 616 -4.65 20.16 -12.47
N LEU A 617 -5.45 19.11 -12.62
CA LEU A 617 -6.92 19.23 -12.61
C LEU A 617 -7.47 19.81 -11.29
N PRO A 618 -7.00 19.40 -10.10
CA PRO A 618 -7.52 19.99 -8.87
C PRO A 618 -7.27 21.51 -8.77
N VAL A 619 -6.15 21.98 -9.31
CA VAL A 619 -5.83 23.42 -9.38
C VAL A 619 -6.67 24.12 -10.46
N GLN A 620 -6.86 23.45 -11.61
CA GLN A 620 -7.72 23.94 -12.68
C GLN A 620 -9.16 24.17 -12.20
N GLU A 621 -9.74 23.22 -11.47
CA GLU A 621 -11.13 23.28 -10.98
C GLU A 621 -11.34 24.43 -9.98
N LYS A 622 -10.28 24.81 -9.24
CA LYS A 622 -10.27 25.98 -8.38
C LYS A 622 -10.22 27.29 -9.16
N ILE A 623 -9.41 27.34 -10.23
CA ILE A 623 -9.27 28.53 -11.08
C ILE A 623 -10.54 28.76 -11.92
N TYR A 624 -10.96 27.75 -12.69
CA TYR A 624 -12.13 27.83 -13.57
C TYR A 624 -13.35 27.19 -12.93
N VAL A 625 -13.90 27.88 -11.92
CA VAL A 625 -15.07 27.41 -11.18
C VAL A 625 -16.22 27.07 -12.13
N GLY A 626 -16.72 25.84 -12.04
CA GLY A 626 -17.81 25.33 -12.87
C GLY A 626 -17.36 24.59 -14.13
N TYR A 627 -16.06 24.54 -14.43
CA TYR A 627 -15.49 23.71 -15.49
C TYR A 627 -14.80 22.47 -14.90
N SER A 628 -15.20 21.29 -15.37
CA SER A 628 -14.60 20.00 -15.02
C SER A 628 -14.08 19.31 -16.28
N SER A 629 -12.99 18.57 -16.13
CA SER A 629 -12.29 17.89 -17.22
C SER A 629 -12.00 16.45 -16.83
N ASP A 630 -11.98 15.54 -17.80
CA ASP A 630 -11.57 14.15 -17.59
C ASP A 630 -10.05 13.94 -17.74
N GLY A 631 -9.29 15.02 -17.92
CA GLY A 631 -7.83 15.00 -17.99
C GLY A 631 -7.26 14.43 -19.28
N LYS A 632 -8.08 14.23 -20.32
CA LYS A 632 -7.60 13.69 -21.59
C LYS A 632 -6.66 14.66 -22.31
N ALA A 633 -5.47 14.15 -22.62
CA ALA A 633 -4.40 14.88 -23.26
C ALA A 633 -3.68 13.95 -24.23
N ILE A 634 -3.80 14.21 -25.54
CA ILE A 634 -3.24 13.32 -26.58
C ILE A 634 -1.84 13.78 -26.98
N MET A 635 -1.60 15.08 -26.99
CA MET A 635 -0.32 15.67 -27.40
C MET A 635 0.36 16.23 -26.16
N ASN A 636 1.32 15.49 -25.59
CA ASN A 636 2.12 15.91 -24.45
C ASN A 636 3.59 15.91 -24.87
N PHE A 637 4.22 17.08 -24.96
CA PHE A 637 5.54 17.21 -25.58
C PHE A 637 6.36 18.37 -24.99
N VAL A 638 7.68 18.16 -24.95
CA VAL A 638 8.64 19.21 -24.60
C VAL A 638 9.14 19.85 -25.88
N VAL A 639 9.04 21.18 -25.95
CA VAL A 639 9.56 21.99 -27.06
C VAL A 639 10.91 22.58 -26.70
N LYS A 640 11.82 22.62 -27.68
CA LYS A 640 13.16 23.21 -27.60
C LYS A 640 13.29 24.39 -28.57
N TYR A 641 13.41 25.60 -28.03
CA TYR A 641 13.73 26.80 -28.82
C TYR A 641 15.21 27.12 -28.75
N HIS A 642 15.78 27.48 -29.90
CA HIS A 642 17.19 27.85 -30.02
C HIS A 642 17.39 28.87 -31.16
N PRO A 643 18.24 29.90 -31.01
CA PRO A 643 18.44 30.93 -32.04
C PRO A 643 18.91 30.43 -33.41
N LYS A 644 19.65 29.30 -33.45
CA LYS A 644 20.09 28.66 -34.70
C LYS A 644 19.10 27.63 -35.28
N GLY A 645 18.01 27.36 -34.56
CA GLY A 645 16.96 26.42 -34.95
C GLY A 645 15.60 27.13 -34.99
N GLN A 646 14.60 26.54 -34.35
CA GLN A 646 13.32 27.20 -34.14
C GLN A 646 13.45 28.24 -33.02
N LYS A 647 13.29 29.52 -33.37
CA LYS A 647 13.52 30.65 -32.45
C LYS A 647 12.25 31.33 -31.93
N TYR A 648 11.11 31.12 -32.58
CA TYR A 648 9.81 31.67 -32.19
C TYR A 648 8.70 30.71 -32.62
N LEU A 649 7.47 30.96 -32.16
CA LEU A 649 6.28 30.25 -32.62
C LEU A 649 5.26 31.25 -33.13
N ARG A 650 4.83 31.09 -34.38
CA ARG A 650 3.87 32.00 -35.03
C ARG A 650 2.54 32.09 -34.25
N PRO A 651 1.77 33.18 -34.40
CA PRO A 651 0.43 33.27 -33.80
C PRO A 651 -0.46 32.09 -34.19
N HIS A 652 -1.12 31.48 -33.21
CA HIS A 652 -2.03 30.35 -33.38
C HIS A 652 -3.04 30.24 -32.23
N HIS A 653 -3.99 29.31 -32.39
CA HIS A 653 -4.79 28.76 -31.30
C HIS A 653 -4.29 27.34 -31.01
N ASP A 654 -4.46 26.91 -29.77
CA ASP A 654 -4.19 25.53 -29.38
C ASP A 654 -5.40 24.64 -29.62
N SER A 655 -5.12 23.38 -29.93
CA SER A 655 -6.09 22.30 -30.01
C SER A 655 -6.55 21.84 -28.63
N SER A 656 -7.01 22.74 -27.77
CA SER A 656 -7.39 22.38 -26.40
C SER A 656 -8.55 23.22 -25.87
N THR A 657 -9.25 22.72 -24.85
CA THR A 657 -10.15 23.59 -24.07
C THR A 657 -9.34 24.60 -23.26
N PHE A 658 -8.34 24.11 -22.54
CA PHE A 658 -7.29 24.90 -21.91
C PHE A 658 -5.94 24.24 -22.15
N THR A 659 -4.90 25.06 -22.22
CA THR A 659 -3.50 24.65 -22.37
C THR A 659 -2.77 24.90 -21.07
N ILE A 660 -1.85 24.00 -20.76
CA ILE A 660 -0.80 24.22 -19.75
C ILE A 660 0.54 24.33 -20.45
N ASN A 661 1.36 25.26 -19.99
CA ASN A 661 2.72 25.45 -20.47
C ASN A 661 3.65 25.63 -19.26
N VAL A 662 4.50 24.62 -19.01
CA VAL A 662 5.42 24.59 -17.87
C VAL A 662 6.80 25.08 -18.31
N ALA A 663 7.35 26.06 -17.61
CA ALA A 663 8.71 26.53 -17.85
C ALA A 663 9.73 25.57 -17.21
N LEU A 664 10.68 25.05 -18.00
CA LEU A 664 11.62 24.02 -17.54
C LEU A 664 13.03 24.55 -17.21
N ASN A 665 13.40 25.75 -17.67
CA ASN A 665 14.72 26.32 -17.39
C ASN A 665 14.69 27.86 -17.21
N ARG A 666 15.79 28.44 -16.72
CA ARG A 666 15.81 29.78 -16.12
C ARG A 666 16.00 30.87 -17.18
N HIS A 667 15.06 31.80 -17.22
CA HIS A 667 15.20 33.06 -17.97
C HIS A 667 16.36 33.89 -17.40
N GLU A 668 17.12 34.57 -18.27
CA GLU A 668 18.34 35.36 -18.01
C GLU A 668 19.59 34.56 -17.56
N ILE A 669 19.46 33.25 -17.34
CA ILE A 669 20.60 32.37 -16.99
C ILE A 669 20.83 31.36 -18.12
N ASP A 670 19.79 30.59 -18.48
CA ASP A 670 19.89 29.54 -19.48
C ASP A 670 19.47 30.05 -20.88
N PHE A 671 18.65 31.11 -20.95
CA PHE A 671 18.26 31.81 -22.18
C PHE A 671 17.84 33.28 -21.95
N THR A 672 17.82 34.09 -23.01
CA THR A 672 17.25 35.46 -23.01
C THR A 672 16.23 35.65 -24.13
N GLY A 673 15.28 36.57 -23.93
CA GLY A 673 14.12 36.71 -24.81
C GLY A 673 13.09 35.61 -24.57
N GLY A 674 12.16 35.42 -25.50
CA GLY A 674 11.08 34.44 -25.36
C GLY A 674 9.94 34.91 -24.48
N GLY A 675 9.11 33.96 -24.05
CA GLY A 675 7.81 34.18 -23.42
C GLY A 675 6.64 33.83 -24.33
N SER A 676 5.44 34.22 -23.90
CA SER A 676 4.18 34.07 -24.65
C SER A 676 3.50 35.43 -24.77
N ASN A 677 3.01 35.78 -25.94
CA ASN A 677 2.24 37.02 -26.16
C ASN A 677 0.81 36.67 -26.57
N PHE A 678 -0.18 37.21 -25.87
CA PHE A 678 -1.60 37.01 -26.13
C PHE A 678 -2.16 38.22 -26.88
N LEU A 679 -2.23 38.09 -28.21
CA LEU A 679 -2.44 39.19 -29.14
C LEU A 679 -3.77 39.92 -28.89
N ARG A 680 -4.83 39.17 -28.55
CA ARG A 680 -6.16 39.73 -28.28
C ARG A 680 -6.19 40.69 -27.09
N TYR A 681 -5.28 40.52 -26.14
CA TYR A 681 -5.22 41.31 -24.92
C TYR A 681 -4.05 42.31 -24.92
N ASN A 682 -3.22 42.31 -25.98
CA ASN A 682 -1.95 43.04 -26.03
C ASN A 682 -1.14 42.85 -24.74
N CYS A 683 -1.08 41.61 -24.27
CA CYS A 683 -0.51 41.23 -22.99
C CYS A 683 0.49 40.09 -23.17
N SER A 684 1.67 40.24 -22.59
CA SER A 684 2.75 39.28 -22.70
C SER A 684 3.11 38.73 -21.32
N VAL A 685 3.44 37.45 -21.30
CA VAL A 685 4.08 36.76 -20.18
C VAL A 685 5.51 36.44 -20.61
N PRO A 686 6.45 37.41 -20.51
CA PRO A 686 7.83 37.23 -20.96
C PRO A 686 8.60 36.25 -20.08
N GLN A 687 8.21 36.15 -18.80
CA GLN A 687 8.92 35.41 -17.78
C GLN A 687 7.96 34.50 -17.03
N ASN A 688 8.33 33.23 -16.93
CA ASN A 688 7.68 32.30 -16.04
C ASN A 688 8.77 31.57 -15.22
N PRO A 689 8.67 31.51 -13.88
CA PRO A 689 9.68 30.82 -13.07
C PRO A 689 9.75 29.32 -13.40
N VAL A 690 10.92 28.72 -13.16
CA VAL A 690 11.12 27.28 -13.40
C VAL A 690 10.15 26.46 -12.56
N GLY A 691 9.49 25.50 -13.18
CA GLY A 691 8.54 24.60 -12.53
C GLY A 691 7.14 25.17 -12.34
N TRP A 692 6.93 26.42 -12.75
CA TRP A 692 5.62 27.04 -12.80
C TRP A 692 4.96 26.79 -14.14
N LEU A 693 3.64 26.66 -14.14
CA LEU A 693 2.84 26.53 -15.35
C LEU A 693 2.01 27.79 -15.57
N ILE A 694 1.88 28.19 -16.83
CA ILE A 694 0.79 29.08 -17.24
C ILE A 694 -0.38 28.23 -17.73
N MET A 695 -1.59 28.61 -17.33
CA MET A 695 -2.85 27.96 -17.71
C MET A 695 -3.76 28.99 -18.39
N HIS A 696 -4.20 28.71 -19.61
CA HIS A 696 -5.10 29.59 -20.36
C HIS A 696 -6.04 28.79 -21.27
N PRO A 697 -7.20 29.34 -21.68
CA PRO A 697 -8.03 28.73 -22.72
C PRO A 697 -7.24 28.50 -24.02
N GLY A 698 -7.45 27.37 -24.70
CA GLY A 698 -6.72 27.06 -25.94
C GLY A 698 -7.36 27.66 -27.19
N ARG A 699 -8.69 27.76 -27.20
CA ARG A 699 -9.50 28.15 -28.36
C ARG A 699 -10.17 29.50 -28.21
N LEU A 700 -10.51 30.11 -29.35
CA LEU A 700 -11.33 31.31 -29.53
C LEU A 700 -10.75 32.62 -28.95
N THR A 701 -10.39 32.65 -27.66
CA THR A 701 -10.09 33.87 -26.91
C THR A 701 -8.61 34.17 -26.75
N HIS A 702 -7.76 33.15 -26.71
CA HIS A 702 -6.34 33.29 -26.41
C HIS A 702 -5.49 32.98 -27.65
N TYR A 703 -5.71 33.76 -28.72
CA TYR A 703 -4.82 33.73 -29.88
C TYR A 703 -3.46 34.27 -29.45
N HIS A 704 -2.43 33.44 -29.53
CA HIS A 704 -1.15 33.71 -28.89
C HIS A 704 0.03 33.29 -29.77
N GLU A 705 1.21 33.83 -29.48
CA GLU A 705 2.47 33.52 -30.15
C GLU A 705 3.58 33.26 -29.12
N GLY A 706 4.56 32.46 -29.53
CA GLY A 706 5.80 32.28 -28.78
C GLY A 706 6.81 33.33 -29.20
N LEU A 707 7.19 34.21 -28.28
CA LEU A 707 8.13 35.30 -28.54
C LEU A 707 9.53 34.76 -28.93
N GLU A 708 10.28 35.57 -29.66
CA GLU A 708 11.60 35.20 -30.18
C GLU A 708 12.64 35.06 -29.05
N ILE A 709 13.36 33.94 -29.04
CA ILE A 709 14.55 33.72 -28.20
C ILE A 709 15.76 34.42 -28.82
N ILE A 710 16.53 35.15 -28.00
CA ILE A 710 17.69 35.93 -28.44
C ILE A 710 18.99 35.14 -28.23
N SER A 711 19.15 34.48 -27.09
CA SER A 711 20.32 33.66 -26.76
C SER A 711 19.96 32.45 -25.90
N GLY A 712 20.82 31.43 -25.89
CA GLY A 712 20.64 30.23 -25.07
C GLY A 712 19.64 29.21 -25.65
N VAL A 713 19.10 28.35 -24.80
CA VAL A 713 18.09 27.34 -25.17
C VAL A 713 16.91 27.45 -24.21
N ARG A 714 15.67 27.47 -24.72
CA ARG A 714 14.45 27.49 -23.89
C ARG A 714 13.70 26.17 -24.04
N TYR A 715 13.35 25.54 -22.91
CA TYR A 715 12.52 24.34 -22.87
C TYR A 715 11.17 24.64 -22.21
N ILE A 716 10.09 24.16 -22.82
CA ILE A 716 8.73 24.24 -22.26
C ILE A 716 8.00 22.92 -22.44
N MET A 717 7.12 22.56 -21.51
CA MET A 717 6.23 21.40 -21.61
C MET A 717 4.81 21.84 -21.94
N ASN A 718 4.23 21.34 -23.04
CA ASN A 718 2.89 21.70 -23.50
C ASN A 718 1.94 20.49 -23.56
N ASN A 719 0.64 20.79 -23.55
CA ASN A 719 -0.44 19.81 -23.73
C ASN A 719 -1.55 20.34 -24.65
N TRP A 720 -1.94 19.57 -25.68
CA TRP A 720 -3.16 19.81 -26.47
C TRP A 720 -4.21 18.68 -26.36
N SER A 721 -5.50 19.07 -26.38
CA SER A 721 -6.69 18.20 -26.30
C SER A 721 -7.65 18.30 -27.52
N SER A 722 -7.40 17.47 -28.55
CA SER A 722 -8.31 16.94 -29.62
C SER A 722 -8.61 17.73 -30.94
N LEU A 723 -8.95 16.92 -31.97
CA LEU A 723 -8.85 17.06 -33.45
C LEU A 723 -8.99 18.45 -34.10
N GLU A 724 -8.02 18.80 -34.95
CA GLU A 724 -7.94 20.09 -35.67
C GLU A 724 -7.72 20.02 -37.18
N SER A 725 -7.62 18.83 -37.76
CA SER A 725 -7.60 18.65 -39.21
C SER A 725 -8.34 17.36 -39.56
N VAL A 726 -8.82 17.31 -40.80
CA VAL A 726 -9.32 16.09 -41.39
C VAL A 726 -8.12 15.17 -41.61
N GLY A 727 -8.04 14.10 -40.82
CA GLY A 727 -7.02 13.07 -40.95
C GLY A 727 -7.50 11.91 -41.81
N ASP A 728 -6.79 10.79 -41.72
CA ASP A 728 -7.32 9.51 -42.20
C ASP A 728 -8.51 9.06 -41.32
N GLN A 729 -9.04 7.87 -41.57
CA GLN A 729 -10.11 7.25 -40.78
C GLN A 729 -9.85 7.34 -39.25
N SER A 730 -10.88 7.64 -38.46
CA SER A 730 -10.76 7.75 -37.01
C SER A 730 -10.39 6.42 -36.34
N THR A 731 -9.82 6.50 -35.13
CA THR A 731 -9.45 5.32 -34.33
C THR A 731 -10.65 4.39 -34.08
N TYR A 732 -11.85 4.94 -33.91
CA TYR A 732 -13.08 4.15 -33.81
C TYR A 732 -13.35 3.31 -35.06
N VAL A 733 -13.09 3.86 -36.25
CA VAL A 733 -13.20 3.12 -37.52
C VAL A 733 -12.11 2.06 -37.64
N VAL A 734 -10.86 2.36 -37.22
CA VAL A 734 -9.75 1.40 -37.17
C VAL A 734 -10.09 0.21 -36.26
N GLU A 735 -10.68 0.47 -35.08
CA GLU A 735 -11.09 -0.57 -34.15
C GLU A 735 -12.21 -1.45 -34.72
N ILE A 736 -13.24 -0.83 -35.32
CA ILE A 736 -14.33 -1.56 -36.00
C ILE A 736 -13.75 -2.43 -37.12
N GLN A 737 -12.86 -1.89 -37.94
CA GLN A 737 -12.17 -2.65 -39.00
C GLN A 737 -11.40 -3.83 -38.41
N THR A 738 -10.59 -3.61 -37.39
CA THR A 738 -9.77 -4.64 -36.76
C THR A 738 -10.65 -5.76 -36.20
N TYR A 739 -11.75 -5.38 -35.53
CA TYR A 739 -12.71 -6.34 -34.99
C TYR A 739 -13.41 -7.14 -36.08
N LEU A 740 -13.83 -6.50 -37.18
CA LEU A 740 -14.42 -7.18 -38.33
C LEU A 740 -13.42 -8.13 -39.01
N HIS A 741 -12.18 -7.70 -39.23
CA HIS A 741 -11.14 -8.54 -39.86
C HIS A 741 -10.77 -9.75 -39.03
N ARG A 742 -10.83 -9.66 -37.70
CA ARG A 742 -10.63 -10.81 -36.80
C ARG A 742 -11.84 -11.73 -36.73
N THR A 743 -13.03 -11.16 -36.61
CA THR A 743 -14.25 -11.93 -36.24
C THR A 743 -14.93 -12.55 -37.45
N ILE A 744 -14.95 -11.86 -38.59
CA ILE A 744 -15.66 -12.30 -39.79
C ILE A 744 -15.10 -13.61 -40.36
N PRO A 745 -13.77 -13.84 -40.46
CA PRO A 745 -13.24 -15.14 -40.85
C PRO A 745 -13.66 -16.27 -39.91
N ALA A 746 -13.65 -16.05 -38.59
CA ALA A 746 -14.07 -17.05 -37.62
C ALA A 746 -15.57 -17.41 -37.77
N VAL A 747 -16.45 -16.41 -37.95
CA VAL A 747 -17.88 -16.63 -38.20
C VAL A 747 -18.12 -17.35 -39.53
N ARG A 748 -17.37 -16.99 -40.57
CA ARG A 748 -17.41 -17.65 -41.88
C ARG A 748 -17.03 -19.12 -41.77
N ASP A 749 -15.92 -19.42 -41.08
CA ASP A 749 -15.39 -20.77 -40.93
C ASP A 749 -16.34 -21.64 -40.08
N ALA A 750 -16.96 -21.06 -39.06
CA ALA A 750 -18.02 -21.70 -38.27
C ALA A 750 -19.30 -21.99 -39.09
N LEU A 751 -19.60 -21.15 -40.09
CA LEU A 751 -20.74 -21.32 -41.01
C LEU A 751 -20.35 -21.99 -42.35
N SER A 752 -19.17 -22.63 -42.40
CA SER A 752 -18.59 -23.23 -43.62
C SER A 752 -19.48 -24.28 -44.30
N CYS A 753 -20.38 -24.91 -43.53
CA CYS A 753 -21.35 -25.90 -44.03
C CYS A 753 -22.32 -25.33 -45.09
N SER A 754 -22.54 -24.01 -45.15
CA SER A 754 -23.39 -23.40 -46.19
C SER A 754 -23.11 -21.91 -46.39
N LYS A 755 -22.60 -21.57 -47.59
CA LYS A 755 -22.38 -20.18 -48.04
C LYS A 755 -23.65 -19.31 -47.99
N LYS A 756 -24.85 -19.91 -48.07
CA LYS A 756 -26.12 -19.19 -47.97
C LYS A 756 -26.34 -18.59 -46.58
N PHE A 757 -25.98 -19.32 -45.51
CA PHE A 757 -26.15 -18.82 -44.14
C PHE A 757 -25.16 -17.69 -43.81
N PHE A 758 -23.91 -17.81 -44.26
CA PHE A 758 -22.94 -16.72 -44.08
C PHE A 758 -23.35 -15.45 -44.86
N ASN A 759 -23.80 -15.58 -46.10
CA ASN A 759 -24.31 -14.43 -46.86
C ASN A 759 -25.56 -13.80 -46.19
N HIS A 760 -26.45 -14.61 -45.61
CA HIS A 760 -27.60 -14.13 -44.87
C HIS A 760 -27.18 -13.39 -43.59
N PHE A 761 -26.19 -13.90 -42.85
CA PHE A 761 -25.59 -13.22 -41.70
C PHE A 761 -25.04 -11.83 -42.08
N CYS A 762 -24.23 -11.76 -43.14
CA CYS A 762 -23.68 -10.47 -43.62
C CYS A 762 -24.81 -9.49 -43.95
N HIS A 763 -25.82 -9.95 -44.70
CA HIS A 763 -27.02 -9.16 -45.01
C HIS A 763 -27.74 -8.66 -43.75
N LYS A 764 -27.97 -9.53 -42.77
CA LYS A 764 -28.70 -9.17 -41.55
C LYS A 764 -27.91 -8.18 -40.71
N PHE A 765 -26.59 -8.39 -40.55
CA PHE A 765 -25.70 -7.45 -39.89
C PHE A 765 -25.76 -6.06 -40.53
N ALA A 766 -25.60 -5.97 -41.86
CA ALA A 766 -25.66 -4.70 -42.57
C ALA A 766 -27.02 -4.01 -42.43
N SER A 767 -28.12 -4.77 -42.45
CA SER A 767 -29.47 -4.23 -42.31
C SER A 767 -29.80 -3.66 -40.93
N GLU A 768 -29.09 -4.09 -39.88
CA GLU A 768 -29.24 -3.54 -38.52
C GLU A 768 -28.20 -2.45 -38.23
N PHE A 769 -26.97 -2.65 -38.72
CA PHE A 769 -25.85 -1.73 -38.47
C PHE A 769 -26.06 -0.36 -39.15
N ILE A 770 -26.48 -0.34 -40.42
CA ILE A 770 -26.61 0.91 -41.19
C ILE A 770 -27.66 1.85 -40.59
N PRO A 771 -28.89 1.42 -40.26
CA PRO A 771 -29.86 2.29 -39.61
C PRO A 771 -29.38 2.82 -38.26
N SER A 772 -28.71 1.97 -37.47
CA SER A 772 -28.11 2.38 -36.18
C SER A 772 -27.04 3.45 -36.38
N LEU A 773 -26.16 3.28 -37.38
CA LEU A 773 -25.14 4.25 -37.73
C LEU A 773 -25.76 5.59 -38.15
N ILE A 774 -26.74 5.59 -39.06
CA ILE A 774 -27.47 6.80 -39.47
C ILE A 774 -28.08 7.51 -38.25
N SER A 775 -28.77 6.76 -37.38
CA SER A 775 -29.39 7.31 -36.19
C SER A 775 -28.38 7.92 -35.22
N ASN A 776 -27.19 7.33 -35.09
CA ASN A 776 -26.16 7.86 -34.18
C ASN A 776 -25.43 9.05 -34.79
N THR A 777 -25.18 9.06 -36.11
CA THR A 777 -24.66 10.23 -36.82
C THR A 777 -25.60 11.43 -36.65
N GLN A 778 -26.91 11.23 -36.72
CA GLN A 778 -27.91 12.30 -36.50
C GLN A 778 -27.98 12.80 -35.05
N LYS A 779 -27.44 12.06 -34.08
CA LYS A 779 -27.35 12.47 -32.67
C LYS A 779 -26.08 13.26 -32.37
N CYS A 780 -25.10 13.26 -33.26
CA CYS A 780 -23.90 14.08 -33.12
C CYS A 780 -24.27 15.55 -33.39
N LYS A 781 -24.40 16.34 -32.32
CA LYS A 781 -24.75 17.77 -32.40
C LYS A 781 -24.12 18.56 -31.24
N PRO A 782 -23.59 19.77 -31.48
CA PRO A 782 -23.40 20.41 -32.79
C PRO A 782 -22.17 19.86 -33.54
N LEU A 783 -22.20 19.90 -34.88
CA LEU A 783 -21.08 19.52 -35.74
C LEU A 783 -20.42 20.74 -36.38
N SER A 784 -19.10 20.84 -36.29
CA SER A 784 -18.28 21.78 -37.06
C SER A 784 -18.08 21.28 -38.50
N ALA A 785 -17.68 22.16 -39.42
CA ALA A 785 -17.36 21.76 -40.81
C ALA A 785 -16.28 20.66 -40.85
N ILE A 786 -15.22 20.79 -40.05
CA ILE A 786 -14.14 19.79 -39.94
C ILE A 786 -14.67 18.45 -39.40
N ALA A 787 -15.55 18.47 -38.40
CA ALA A 787 -16.16 17.24 -37.88
C ALA A 787 -17.05 16.55 -38.93
N VAL A 788 -17.76 17.33 -39.75
CA VAL A 788 -18.54 16.79 -40.87
C VAL A 788 -17.63 16.17 -41.92
N GLU A 789 -16.53 16.83 -42.30
CA GLU A 789 -15.54 16.31 -43.25
C GLU A 789 -14.88 15.01 -42.74
N GLN A 790 -14.48 14.94 -41.47
CA GLN A 790 -13.95 13.71 -40.86
C GLN A 790 -14.98 12.59 -40.84
N LEU A 791 -16.24 12.87 -40.46
CA LEU A 791 -17.31 11.88 -40.48
C LEU A 791 -17.61 11.36 -41.90
N MET A 792 -17.41 12.18 -42.93
CA MET A 792 -17.53 11.76 -44.33
C MET A 792 -16.42 10.78 -44.72
N ILE A 793 -15.17 11.01 -44.28
CA ILE A 793 -14.05 10.06 -44.49
C ILE A 793 -14.32 8.76 -43.75
N ASP A 794 -14.71 8.84 -42.48
CA ASP A 794 -15.03 7.67 -41.66
C ASP A 794 -16.16 6.83 -42.28
N ALA A 795 -17.21 7.49 -42.79
CA ALA A 795 -18.30 6.84 -43.49
C ALA A 795 -17.84 6.18 -44.80
N LEU A 796 -16.95 6.82 -45.57
CA LEU A 796 -16.40 6.26 -46.80
C LEU A 796 -15.54 5.02 -46.53
N THR A 797 -14.71 5.08 -45.50
CA THR A 797 -13.88 3.96 -45.06
C THR A 797 -14.73 2.79 -44.59
N LEU A 798 -15.70 3.03 -43.69
CA LEU A 798 -16.60 1.99 -43.21
C LEU A 798 -17.42 1.37 -44.34
N LYS A 799 -17.86 2.17 -45.32
CA LYS A 799 -18.53 1.67 -46.53
C LYS A 799 -17.65 0.66 -47.26
N THR A 800 -16.37 0.98 -47.44
CA THR A 800 -15.40 0.12 -48.14
C THR A 800 -15.19 -1.18 -47.38
N THR A 801 -14.94 -1.10 -46.07
CA THR A 801 -14.79 -2.29 -45.21
C THR A 801 -16.03 -3.19 -45.25
N LEU A 802 -17.23 -2.61 -45.17
CA LEU A 802 -18.47 -3.39 -45.19
C LEU A 802 -18.72 -4.04 -46.55
N LEU A 803 -18.35 -3.40 -47.66
CA LEU A 803 -18.42 -4.01 -49.00
C LEU A 803 -17.48 -5.21 -49.13
N GLU A 804 -16.31 -5.15 -48.47
CA GLU A 804 -15.31 -6.22 -48.45
C GLU A 804 -15.64 -7.33 -47.45
N MET A 805 -16.50 -7.06 -46.47
CA MET A 805 -16.85 -7.97 -45.37
C MET A 805 -17.15 -9.42 -45.81
N PRO A 806 -17.98 -9.70 -46.84
CA PRO A 806 -18.27 -11.07 -47.27
C PRO A 806 -17.06 -11.79 -47.92
N SER A 807 -16.01 -11.05 -48.25
CA SER A 807 -14.79 -11.52 -48.93
C SER A 807 -13.52 -11.39 -48.09
N ILE A 808 -13.61 -10.95 -46.83
CA ILE A 808 -12.44 -10.89 -45.92
C ILE A 808 -11.80 -12.28 -45.83
N GLY A 809 -10.51 -12.36 -46.17
CA GLY A 809 -9.74 -13.60 -46.18
C GLY A 809 -10.10 -14.60 -47.28
N LEU A 810 -10.75 -14.17 -48.38
CA LEU A 810 -11.01 -14.98 -49.58
C LEU A 810 -10.31 -14.37 -50.80
N GLN A 811 -9.90 -15.19 -51.77
CA GLN A 811 -9.30 -14.69 -53.02
C GLN A 811 -10.33 -14.04 -53.98
N THR A 812 -11.63 -14.23 -53.75
CA THR A 812 -12.71 -13.65 -54.56
C THR A 812 -13.13 -12.29 -54.03
N LYS A 813 -12.92 -11.22 -54.81
CA LYS A 813 -13.07 -9.81 -54.35
C LYS A 813 -14.48 -9.19 -54.40
N LYS A 814 -15.56 -9.92 -54.71
CA LYS A 814 -16.89 -9.29 -54.92
C LYS A 814 -18.01 -9.91 -54.10
N ALA A 815 -18.63 -9.10 -53.24
CA ALA A 815 -19.84 -9.43 -52.51
C ALA A 815 -21.07 -9.60 -53.43
N PRO A 816 -22.16 -10.27 -52.99
CA PRO A 816 -23.40 -10.36 -53.77
C PRO A 816 -23.99 -8.98 -54.12
N ALA A 817 -24.57 -8.83 -55.33
CA ALA A 817 -25.11 -7.55 -55.80
C ALA A 817 -26.20 -6.98 -54.88
N SER A 818 -27.04 -7.84 -54.32
CA SER A 818 -28.09 -7.46 -53.35
C SER A 818 -27.51 -6.87 -52.06
N TYR A 819 -26.37 -7.36 -51.60
CA TYR A 819 -25.66 -6.86 -50.41
C TYR A 819 -25.04 -5.50 -50.69
N GLN A 820 -24.33 -5.38 -51.83
CA GLN A 820 -23.70 -4.12 -52.25
C GLN A 820 -24.72 -2.99 -52.40
N SER A 821 -25.93 -3.30 -52.87
CA SER A 821 -27.03 -2.33 -53.00
C SER A 821 -27.46 -1.74 -51.65
N ILE A 822 -27.57 -2.57 -50.61
CA ILE A 822 -27.94 -2.13 -49.25
C ILE A 822 -26.86 -1.22 -48.67
N ILE A 823 -25.59 -1.63 -48.73
CA ILE A 823 -24.46 -0.82 -48.25
C ILE A 823 -24.41 0.52 -48.99
N THR A 824 -24.47 0.49 -50.32
CA THR A 824 -24.38 1.71 -51.13
C THR A 824 -25.52 2.67 -50.83
N LYS A 825 -26.77 2.18 -50.78
CA LYS A 825 -27.94 3.03 -50.46
C LYS A 825 -27.83 3.65 -49.07
N GLY A 826 -27.41 2.86 -48.07
CA GLY A 826 -27.24 3.33 -46.69
C GLY A 826 -26.20 4.44 -46.54
N PHE A 827 -24.99 4.21 -47.06
CA PHE A 827 -23.91 5.19 -46.95
C PHE A 827 -24.11 6.40 -47.86
N THR A 828 -24.81 6.27 -48.98
CA THR A 828 -25.25 7.44 -49.77
C THR A 828 -26.20 8.32 -48.95
N ARG A 829 -27.09 7.74 -48.13
CA ARG A 829 -27.95 8.54 -47.24
C ARG A 829 -27.14 9.30 -46.18
N ILE A 830 -26.16 8.66 -45.55
CA ILE A 830 -25.24 9.30 -44.57
C ILE A 830 -24.49 10.47 -45.24
N ASP A 831 -23.91 10.24 -46.42
CA ASP A 831 -23.18 11.26 -47.19
C ASP A 831 -24.06 12.47 -47.52
N ARG A 832 -25.30 12.25 -47.95
CA ARG A 832 -26.24 13.35 -48.26
C ARG A 832 -26.63 14.14 -47.01
N ILE A 833 -26.88 13.48 -45.87
CA ILE A 833 -27.16 14.14 -44.58
C ILE A 833 -25.99 15.04 -44.16
N LEU A 834 -24.76 14.51 -44.23
CA LEU A 834 -23.55 15.25 -43.86
C LEU A 834 -23.29 16.44 -44.80
N LYS A 835 -23.46 16.25 -46.12
CA LYS A 835 -23.32 17.34 -47.11
C LYS A 835 -24.30 18.48 -46.88
N VAL A 836 -25.56 18.19 -46.59
CA VAL A 836 -26.53 19.25 -46.26
C VAL A 836 -26.15 19.95 -44.96
N THR A 837 -25.70 19.20 -43.95
CA THR A 837 -25.24 19.78 -42.67
C THR A 837 -24.10 20.79 -42.88
N MET A 838 -23.21 20.53 -43.85
CA MET A 838 -22.11 21.42 -44.22
C MET A 838 -22.53 22.63 -45.09
N THR A 839 -23.69 22.58 -45.74
CA THR A 839 -24.15 23.64 -46.66
C THR A 839 -24.40 24.96 -45.91
N PRO A 840 -23.94 26.13 -46.41
CA PRO A 840 -24.23 27.42 -45.80
C PRO A 840 -25.75 27.68 -45.71
N HIS A 841 -26.19 28.33 -44.63
CA HIS A 841 -27.62 28.57 -44.35
C HIS A 841 -27.99 30.06 -44.32
N GLU A 842 -27.03 30.94 -44.61
CA GLU A 842 -27.20 32.40 -44.69
C GLU A 842 -28.28 32.78 -45.71
N ASN A 843 -28.31 32.07 -46.85
CA ASN A 843 -29.44 32.09 -47.77
C ASN A 843 -30.38 30.93 -47.46
N SER A 844 -31.40 31.22 -46.65
CA SER A 844 -32.38 30.23 -46.17
C SER A 844 -33.15 29.53 -47.30
N GLU A 845 -33.35 30.19 -48.44
CA GLU A 845 -34.03 29.58 -49.59
C GLU A 845 -33.16 28.55 -50.30
N LEU A 846 -31.90 28.92 -50.60
CA LEU A 846 -30.94 28.02 -51.25
C LEU A 846 -30.62 26.80 -50.36
N PHE A 847 -30.51 27.01 -49.05
CA PHE A 847 -30.29 25.93 -48.09
C PHE A 847 -31.42 24.89 -48.12
N ILE A 848 -32.68 25.35 -48.17
CA ILE A 848 -33.84 24.46 -48.24
C ILE A 848 -33.92 23.78 -49.60
N GLU A 849 -33.59 24.46 -50.70
CA GLU A 849 -33.51 23.83 -52.02
C GLU A 849 -32.47 22.70 -52.05
N GLU A 850 -31.28 22.93 -51.47
CA GLU A 850 -30.22 21.93 -51.44
C GLU A 850 -30.59 20.75 -50.52
N TYR A 851 -31.24 21.00 -49.38
CA TYR A 851 -31.84 19.93 -48.57
C TYR A 851 -32.87 19.14 -49.38
N LEU A 852 -33.76 19.82 -50.10
CA LEU A 852 -34.81 19.16 -50.88
C LEU A 852 -34.22 18.35 -52.05
N LYS A 853 -33.08 18.76 -52.58
CA LYS A 853 -32.38 18.07 -53.67
C LYS A 853 -31.62 16.82 -53.20
N LEU A 854 -31.02 16.88 -52.01
CA LEU A 854 -30.15 15.81 -51.49
C LEU A 854 -30.91 14.81 -50.62
N VAL A 855 -31.78 15.25 -49.71
CA VAL A 855 -32.49 14.35 -48.78
C VAL A 855 -33.86 14.01 -49.36
N GLU A 856 -34.15 12.72 -49.52
CA GLU A 856 -35.41 12.23 -50.12
C GLU A 856 -36.57 12.27 -49.13
N GLU A 857 -36.30 12.10 -47.83
CA GLU A 857 -37.29 12.17 -46.77
C GLU A 857 -37.81 13.61 -46.59
N ARG A 858 -39.14 13.79 -46.66
CA ARG A 858 -39.81 15.11 -46.56
C ARG A 858 -40.43 15.38 -45.19
N GLU A 859 -40.14 14.55 -44.19
CA GLU A 859 -40.70 14.71 -42.86
C GLU A 859 -40.08 15.92 -42.14
N GLN A 860 -40.91 16.66 -41.38
CA GLN A 860 -40.46 17.81 -40.61
C GLN A 860 -39.47 17.41 -39.51
N SER A 861 -39.62 16.22 -38.95
CA SER A 861 -38.70 15.61 -37.97
C SER A 861 -37.28 15.47 -38.52
N GLU A 862 -37.13 15.05 -39.78
CA GLU A 862 -35.81 14.85 -40.40
C GLU A 862 -35.13 16.18 -40.72
N PHE A 863 -35.88 17.18 -41.19
CA PHE A 863 -35.31 18.52 -41.41
C PHE A 863 -34.88 19.16 -40.09
N GLN A 864 -35.69 19.04 -39.03
CA GLN A 864 -35.36 19.51 -37.68
C GLN A 864 -34.04 18.91 -37.16
N LYS A 865 -33.80 17.61 -37.38
CA LYS A 865 -32.53 16.96 -37.00
C LYS A 865 -31.32 17.59 -37.70
N ILE A 866 -31.42 17.95 -38.99
CA ILE A 866 -30.34 18.62 -39.71
C ILE A 866 -30.02 20.00 -39.12
N LEU A 867 -31.04 20.77 -38.75
CA LEU A 867 -30.86 22.08 -38.12
C LEU A 867 -30.19 21.95 -36.74
N GLU A 868 -30.53 20.90 -36.00
CA GLU A 868 -29.88 20.57 -34.72
C GLU A 868 -28.44 20.10 -34.88
N MET A 869 -28.15 19.25 -35.87
CA MET A 869 -26.78 18.81 -36.20
C MET A 869 -25.88 20.01 -36.54
N LYS A 870 -26.42 21.00 -37.25
CA LYS A 870 -25.71 22.24 -37.60
C LYS A 870 -25.51 23.20 -36.41
N GLY A 871 -26.18 22.96 -35.28
CA GLY A 871 -26.04 23.77 -34.08
C GLY A 871 -26.71 25.15 -34.14
N LEU A 872 -27.73 25.32 -35.00
CA LEU A 872 -28.42 26.61 -35.16
C LEU A 872 -29.19 27.01 -33.90
N LYS A 873 -29.33 28.31 -33.64
CA LYS A 873 -30.11 28.78 -32.48
C LYS A 873 -31.60 28.50 -32.70
N ARG A 874 -32.33 28.28 -31.61
CA ARG A 874 -33.76 27.91 -31.66
C ARG A 874 -34.63 28.90 -32.47
N ALA A 875 -34.29 30.19 -32.46
CA ALA A 875 -34.98 31.20 -33.27
C ALA A 875 -34.75 31.00 -34.78
N GLU A 876 -33.52 30.69 -35.20
CA GLU A 876 -33.13 30.42 -36.58
C GLU A 876 -33.73 29.10 -37.07
N GLN A 877 -33.74 28.08 -36.21
CA GLN A 877 -34.40 26.80 -36.49
C GLN A 877 -35.89 27.01 -36.78
N ASN A 878 -36.61 27.75 -35.92
CA ASN A 878 -38.03 28.03 -36.10
C ASN A 878 -38.29 28.77 -37.44
N ALA A 879 -37.45 29.75 -37.80
CA ALA A 879 -37.59 30.49 -39.04
C ALA A 879 -37.41 29.60 -40.28
N LEU A 880 -36.38 28.75 -40.29
CA LEU A 880 -36.12 27.78 -41.38
C LEU A 880 -37.22 26.71 -41.46
N MET A 881 -37.74 26.25 -40.33
CA MET A 881 -38.84 25.29 -40.28
C MET A 881 -40.13 25.85 -40.88
N GLU A 882 -40.46 27.12 -40.62
CA GLU A 882 -41.63 27.77 -41.24
C GLU A 882 -41.44 27.94 -42.76
N LEU A 883 -40.25 28.37 -43.20
CA LEU A 883 -39.95 28.47 -44.63
C LEU A 883 -40.04 27.11 -45.35
N TYR A 884 -39.56 26.05 -44.69
CA TYR A 884 -39.63 24.67 -45.18
C TYR A 884 -41.09 24.19 -45.33
N LYS A 885 -41.96 24.46 -44.35
CA LYS A 885 -43.39 24.13 -44.42
C LYS A 885 -44.07 24.81 -45.61
N VAL A 886 -43.75 26.08 -45.87
CA VAL A 886 -44.28 26.81 -47.02
C VAL A 886 -43.79 26.20 -48.34
N ARG A 887 -42.50 25.86 -48.45
CA ARG A 887 -41.92 25.31 -49.69
C ARG A 887 -42.45 23.90 -50.01
N ILE A 888 -42.66 23.06 -49.01
CA ILE A 888 -43.29 21.74 -49.18
C ILE A 888 -44.76 21.84 -49.57
N SER A 889 -45.52 22.79 -49.00
CA SER A 889 -46.94 22.96 -49.34
C SER A 889 -47.16 23.50 -50.76
N LEU A 890 -46.18 24.22 -51.34
CA LEU A 890 -46.19 24.64 -52.74
C LEU A 890 -45.86 23.50 -53.73
N HIS A 891 -45.19 22.43 -53.28
CA HIS A 891 -44.85 21.25 -54.09
C HIS A 891 -45.81 20.05 -53.86
N ALA A 892 -46.84 20.22 -53.03
CA ALA A 892 -47.90 19.23 -52.87
C ALA A 892 -48.84 19.26 -54.10
N PRO A 893 -49.29 18.10 -54.63
CA PRO A 893 -50.26 18.10 -55.73
C PRO A 893 -51.57 18.73 -55.25
N VAL A 894 -52.03 19.76 -55.97
CA VAL A 894 -53.28 20.49 -55.71
C VAL A 894 -54.45 19.50 -55.70
N ARG A 895 -55.03 19.25 -54.52
CA ARG A 895 -56.42 18.81 -54.42
C ARG A 895 -57.29 20.06 -54.33
N GLY A 896 -58.32 20.10 -55.17
CA GLY A 896 -59.13 21.28 -55.47
C GLY A 896 -59.82 21.96 -54.31
N ASP A 897 -60.36 23.14 -54.63
CA ASP A 897 -61.20 24.05 -53.86
C ASP A 897 -60.49 25.03 -52.90
N ALA A 898 -59.96 26.11 -53.49
CA ALA A 898 -59.92 27.41 -52.83
C ALA A 898 -60.03 28.56 -53.85
N SER A 899 -60.95 29.50 -53.60
CA SER A 899 -61.29 30.60 -54.51
C SER A 899 -60.15 31.62 -54.71
N PRO A 900 -60.10 32.34 -55.85
CA PRO A 900 -58.98 33.23 -56.23
C PRO A 900 -58.73 34.41 -55.27
N GLN A 901 -59.75 34.83 -54.50
CA GLN A 901 -59.63 36.00 -53.60
C GLN A 901 -58.72 35.72 -52.38
N THR A 902 -58.55 34.45 -52.01
CA THR A 902 -57.71 34.05 -50.86
C THR A 902 -56.22 34.02 -51.18
N GLN A 903 -55.84 33.87 -52.46
CA GLN A 903 -54.43 33.85 -52.89
C GLN A 903 -53.83 35.27 -52.95
N GLU A 904 -54.60 36.25 -53.42
CA GLU A 904 -54.13 37.64 -53.55
C GLU A 904 -53.89 38.32 -52.18
N SER A 905 -54.68 37.95 -51.16
CA SER A 905 -54.50 38.40 -49.77
C SER A 905 -53.22 37.84 -49.13
N ARG A 906 -52.84 36.60 -49.46
CA ARG A 906 -51.60 35.97 -48.97
C ARG A 906 -50.35 36.54 -49.63
N LEU A 907 -50.38 36.81 -50.93
CA LEU A 907 -49.28 37.47 -51.65
C LEU A 907 -49.03 38.92 -51.16
N LYS A 908 -50.10 39.70 -50.92
CA LYS A 908 -49.96 41.07 -50.36
C LYS A 908 -49.42 41.09 -48.92
N LYS A 909 -49.61 40.01 -48.14
CA LYS A 909 -49.00 39.85 -46.80
C LYS A 909 -47.51 39.50 -46.88
N LEU A 910 -47.11 38.71 -47.89
CA LEU A 910 -45.72 38.34 -48.18
C LEU A 910 -44.89 39.54 -48.66
N GLU A 911 -45.40 40.38 -49.55
CA GLU A 911 -44.68 41.58 -50.02
C GLU A 911 -44.41 42.60 -48.89
N LYS A 912 -45.24 42.62 -47.84
CA LYS A 912 -45.06 43.49 -46.67
C LYS A 912 -43.99 42.99 -45.70
N MET A 913 -43.67 41.69 -45.69
CA MET A 913 -42.63 41.13 -44.82
C MET A 913 -41.23 41.21 -45.45
N VAL A 914 -41.14 41.28 -46.78
CA VAL A 914 -39.87 41.35 -47.53
C VAL A 914 -39.24 42.76 -47.56
N LYS A 915 -39.98 43.83 -47.21
CA LYS A 915 -39.50 45.22 -47.29
C LYS A 915 -39.11 45.90 -45.97
N ARG A 916 -38.72 45.15 -44.92
CA ARG A 916 -38.05 45.77 -43.76
C ARG A 916 -36.53 45.59 -43.92
N PRO A 917 -35.76 46.68 -44.06
CA PRO A 917 -34.30 46.58 -44.11
C PRO A 917 -33.75 46.23 -42.71
N PHE A 918 -32.81 45.29 -42.67
CA PHE A 918 -31.80 45.23 -41.62
C PHE A 918 -30.64 46.16 -42.00
#